data_AF-A0A4S8KCH2-F1
#
_entry.id   AF-A0A4S8KCH2-F1
#
_cell.length_a   1.000
_cell.length_b   1.000
_cell.length_c   1.000
_cell.angle_alpha   90.00
_cell.angle_beta   90.00
_cell.angle_gamma   90.00
#
_symmetry.space_group_name_H-M   'P 1'
#
loop_
_entity.id
_entity.type
_entity.pdbx_description
1 polymer ?
#
loop_
_entity_poly.entity_id
_entity_poly.type
_entity_poly.pdbx_seq_one_letter_code
_entity_poly.pdbx_strand_id
1 'polypeptide(L)'
;MAVKPTPASRPSSPYLDRVLLSLPNPRRLPNRIWPDDDNHRHRHDASSSSSSSSAVATSVPCASSPFCEDAPPPPPVKLSHPLLRALESSGGPATPPFSQTLAQLIVSGLALHRLAAGRAIKALCACPSSVPLAVSLFSGVDDPDAFLSNIILRSYISFSRPDQALAFFRRHALPSRVFPNHFTFPLLAKLFSELGRAEDGWSVHSLAARLGFESDLYVRNSLIHMYSSLGDVDSARKLFDLDLDSDFVTWNSMIDGYVKNGMVDAARRLFDDMSERDIITWNVMIAGHAGVGDMDAAKDLFIKMPERDVVSWNTLIDGYARKHETGVARELFDVMPIKNMVSWNVVLALYARIKNYRECLKLFDSMTATADAKPNEATFVSVLTACACLGDLARGKWVHSLMKNSSGAIQPDVLLSTALLNMYSKCGDMHSAKEIFDSMEEHSVATWNSMIIGYGLHGNGEKALELFMKMEKEGPRPNEATFVCVLSACAHGGMVLEGWWCFDRMIHFHKIEPKVDHFGCLMDLLSRAGFLKVSEKLVQGMPVEPVPALWGALVSACKTHCDLHLGEVIGKKLIDMEPQDIGPYILLSNIYAAKGRWDDVEKVRKMMEKKGLRKGTGISLVGIDDHVVDHNISVGKKSVVFSMLSEMGMSIKSSCTGTKRRAPARSKKMAAALGVATVVLLCLTVVPSHAALQVGFYSGKCNGTDVEATIKSIVAARFARDRSIVPALLRLQFHDCFVRGCDASILLDGSGTEKTARPNLSVRGYDLIDQAKAALESKCAGVVSCADIIVVATRDAVVLGGGTQYTYAVQTGRRDGNISLASDATRNLPGDSFSASQAIAAFRAKGLSASDTVLLLGGHTVGLTHCSFILNRLYNYNGSGKPDPAMDPAFVAMLKSRCPQTSTVDNTVLLDHGTPTTVDNSYYKQLLARRGVLKVDQNIASDAATNATVRALAGGSSSFPALFGGAMVRMGGIQVLTGTQGQIRKSCRVVKK
;
A
#
# COMPACT_ATOMS: atom_id res chain seq x y z
N MET A 1 -2.64 -43.16 47.14
CA MET A 1 -4.10 -43.29 47.35
C MET A 1 -4.80 -42.55 46.23
N ALA A 2 -5.85 -43.11 45.62
CA ALA A 2 -6.55 -42.47 44.51
C ALA A 2 -7.69 -41.58 45.01
N VAL A 3 -7.54 -40.25 44.88
CA VAL A 3 -8.65 -39.31 45.05
C VAL A 3 -9.39 -39.23 43.72
N LYS A 4 -10.59 -39.84 43.65
CA LYS A 4 -11.50 -39.61 42.51
C LYS A 4 -11.98 -38.15 42.56
N PRO A 5 -11.88 -37.38 41.46
CA PRO A 5 -12.60 -36.11 41.37
C PRO A 5 -14.11 -36.36 41.50
N THR A 6 -14.77 -35.65 42.42
CA THR A 6 -16.23 -35.63 42.47
C THR A 6 -16.78 -34.96 41.22
N PRO A 7 -17.86 -35.48 40.59
CA PRO A 7 -18.47 -34.81 39.45
C PRO A 7 -19.00 -33.44 39.87
N ALA A 8 -18.47 -32.38 39.26
CA ALA A 8 -19.00 -31.04 39.47
C ALA A 8 -20.48 -31.00 39.04
N SER A 9 -21.33 -30.46 39.90
CA SER A 9 -22.76 -30.30 39.62
C SER A 9 -22.95 -29.42 38.38
N ARG A 10 -23.45 -30.00 37.28
CA ARG A 10 -23.71 -29.28 36.03
C ARG A 10 -24.59 -28.05 36.30
N PRO A 11 -24.19 -26.83 35.88
CA PRO A 11 -25.11 -25.72 35.77
C PRO A 11 -26.17 -26.07 34.73
N SER A 12 -27.39 -26.38 35.17
CA SER A 12 -28.52 -26.64 34.27
C SER A 12 -28.95 -25.33 33.61
N SER A 13 -28.61 -25.13 32.34
CA SER A 13 -29.12 -23.99 31.58
C SER A 13 -30.63 -24.17 31.38
N PRO A 14 -31.50 -23.42 32.10
CA PRO A 14 -32.95 -23.66 32.11
C PRO A 14 -33.60 -23.42 30.75
N TYR A 15 -32.86 -22.81 29.83
CA TYR A 15 -33.22 -22.59 28.46
C TYR A 15 -33.07 -23.87 27.60
N LEU A 16 -31.94 -24.58 27.73
CA LEU A 16 -31.69 -25.79 26.95
C LEU A 16 -32.47 -27.00 27.48
N ASP A 17 -32.72 -27.09 28.79
CA ASP A 17 -33.58 -28.15 29.32
C ASP A 17 -35.03 -28.05 28.79
N ARG A 18 -35.55 -26.85 28.44
CA ARG A 18 -36.84 -26.73 27.72
C ARG A 18 -36.81 -27.31 26.30
N VAL A 19 -35.69 -27.16 25.58
CA VAL A 19 -35.50 -27.76 24.24
C VAL A 19 -35.37 -29.29 24.37
N LEU A 20 -34.63 -29.75 25.38
CA LEU A 20 -34.41 -31.16 25.65
C LEU A 20 -35.68 -31.89 26.10
N LEU A 21 -36.56 -31.22 26.87
CA LEU A 21 -37.87 -31.73 27.29
C LEU A 21 -38.94 -31.70 26.18
N SER A 22 -38.66 -31.12 25.01
CA SER A 22 -39.58 -31.07 23.86
C SER A 22 -39.13 -31.91 22.65
N LEU A 23 -38.01 -32.64 22.77
CA LEU A 23 -37.58 -33.62 21.78
C LEU A 23 -38.43 -34.91 21.85
N PRO A 24 -39.04 -35.38 20.74
CA PRO A 24 -39.59 -36.73 20.69
C PRO A 24 -38.48 -37.78 20.77
N ASN A 25 -38.78 -38.89 21.45
CA ASN A 25 -37.87 -40.01 21.74
C ASN A 25 -36.98 -40.41 20.53
N PRO A 26 -35.63 -40.49 20.66
CA PRO A 26 -34.67 -40.54 19.54
C PRO A 26 -34.83 -41.71 18.54
N ARG A 27 -35.69 -42.69 18.80
CA ARG A 27 -36.05 -43.77 17.85
C ARG A 27 -36.91 -43.31 16.65
N ARG A 28 -36.99 -42.00 16.36
CA ARG A 28 -37.73 -41.43 15.21
C ARG A 28 -36.91 -40.46 14.33
N LEU A 29 -35.58 -40.47 14.43
CA LEU A 29 -34.75 -39.96 13.34
C LEU A 29 -34.85 -40.89 12.12
N PRO A 30 -34.95 -40.38 10.88
CA PRO A 30 -35.07 -41.20 9.69
C PRO A 30 -33.73 -41.86 9.32
N ASN A 31 -33.65 -43.18 9.52
CA ASN A 31 -32.47 -43.99 9.15
C ASN A 31 -32.34 -44.17 7.62
N ARG A 32 -31.94 -43.11 6.90
CA ARG A 32 -31.18 -43.08 5.63
C ARG A 32 -31.15 -41.66 5.06
N ILE A 33 -29.96 -41.06 4.96
CA ILE A 33 -29.74 -39.77 4.28
C ILE A 33 -28.45 -39.81 3.41
N TRP A 34 -28.22 -40.93 2.73
CA TRP A 34 -27.36 -41.03 1.53
C TRP A 34 -27.90 -42.16 0.64
N PRO A 35 -27.83 -42.03 -0.70
CA PRO A 35 -27.87 -43.17 -1.60
C PRO A 35 -26.44 -43.73 -1.77
N ASP A 36 -26.25 -45.02 -1.49
CA ASP A 36 -25.00 -45.72 -1.79
C ASP A 36 -24.96 -46.06 -3.30
N ASP A 37 -23.99 -45.50 -4.02
CA ASP A 37 -23.58 -46.01 -5.34
C ASP A 37 -22.65 -47.22 -5.12
N ASP A 38 -23.21 -48.43 -4.99
CA ASP A 38 -22.60 -49.62 -5.62
C ASP A 38 -23.56 -50.82 -5.79
N ASN A 39 -23.09 -51.85 -6.49
CA ASN A 39 -23.91 -52.79 -7.25
C ASN A 39 -24.49 -54.01 -6.49
N HIS A 40 -25.56 -54.57 -7.10
CA HIS A 40 -26.07 -55.95 -6.95
C HIS A 40 -26.57 -56.46 -5.58
N ARG A 41 -27.91 -56.63 -5.46
CA ARG A 41 -28.58 -57.97 -5.55
C ARG A 41 -30.12 -57.87 -5.49
N HIS A 42 -30.80 -58.84 -6.10
CA HIS A 42 -32.27 -58.95 -6.13
C HIS A 42 -32.84 -59.56 -4.83
N ARG A 43 -34.02 -59.11 -4.36
CA ARG A 43 -35.32 -59.81 -4.55
C ARG A 43 -36.49 -59.26 -3.69
N HIS A 44 -37.64 -59.06 -4.36
CA HIS A 44 -39.03 -59.37 -3.98
C HIS A 44 -39.71 -58.87 -2.68
N ASP A 45 -40.84 -58.17 -2.94
CA ASP A 45 -42.21 -58.37 -2.42
C ASP A 45 -42.74 -57.72 -1.11
N ALA A 46 -43.92 -57.07 -1.29
CA ALA A 46 -45.06 -56.92 -0.38
C ALA A 46 -44.92 -56.11 0.94
N SER A 47 -45.97 -55.54 1.55
CA SER A 47 -47.28 -54.98 1.07
C SER A 47 -48.03 -54.33 2.26
N SER A 48 -48.91 -53.34 2.02
CA SER A 48 -49.95 -52.83 2.98
C SER A 48 -49.44 -52.16 4.28
N SER A 49 -50.20 -51.45 5.14
CA SER A 49 -51.35 -50.51 4.97
C SER A 49 -51.66 -49.83 6.34
N SER A 50 -52.35 -48.66 6.35
CA SER A 50 -53.11 -48.06 7.50
C SER A 50 -52.32 -47.69 8.80
N SER A 51 -52.75 -46.77 9.69
CA SER A 51 -53.71 -45.63 9.70
C SER A 51 -53.54 -44.79 11.00
N SER A 52 -54.30 -43.68 11.16
CA SER A 52 -54.77 -43.06 12.45
C SER A 52 -53.72 -42.57 13.50
N SER A 53 -53.52 -41.26 13.71
CA SER A 53 -54.23 -40.33 14.65
C SER A 53 -53.86 -40.49 16.14
N SER A 54 -53.85 -39.50 17.06
CA SER A 54 -53.99 -38.01 17.11
C SER A 54 -53.65 -37.56 18.58
N ALA A 55 -53.58 -36.30 19.05
CA ALA A 55 -53.54 -34.94 18.47
C ALA A 55 -52.24 -34.23 18.98
N VAL A 56 -52.07 -33.02 19.56
CA VAL A 56 -52.84 -31.82 20.03
C VAL A 56 -51.80 -30.63 20.05
N ALA A 57 -52.04 -29.31 20.22
CA ALA A 57 -53.21 -28.50 20.64
C ALA A 57 -53.16 -27.01 20.16
N THR A 58 -54.34 -26.46 19.84
CA THR A 58 -54.92 -25.14 20.22
C THR A 58 -54.24 -23.79 19.90
N SER A 59 -54.76 -23.11 18.86
CA SER A 59 -55.23 -21.70 18.93
C SER A 59 -56.31 -21.45 17.85
N VAL A 60 -57.31 -20.61 18.17
CA VAL A 60 -58.62 -20.44 17.49
C VAL A 60 -59.16 -19.04 17.89
N PRO A 61 -60.04 -18.31 17.14
CA PRO A 61 -60.73 -18.63 15.87
C PRO A 61 -60.53 -17.61 14.72
N CYS A 62 -60.95 -17.98 13.50
CA CYS A 62 -61.76 -17.11 12.64
C CYS A 62 -62.63 -17.94 11.67
N ALA A 63 -63.57 -17.29 10.98
CA ALA A 63 -64.39 -17.80 9.87
C ALA A 63 -65.32 -19.02 10.15
N SER A 64 -66.50 -18.74 10.71
CA SER A 64 -67.68 -19.59 10.49
C SER A 64 -68.26 -19.34 9.10
N SER A 65 -68.00 -20.23 8.14
CA SER A 65 -68.54 -20.19 6.76
C SER A 65 -68.73 -21.61 6.20
N PRO A 66 -69.85 -21.97 5.54
CA PRO A 66 -70.08 -23.33 5.04
C PRO A 66 -69.32 -23.72 3.75
N PHE A 67 -68.43 -22.87 3.23
CA PHE A 67 -67.72 -23.09 1.96
C PHE A 67 -66.20 -22.96 2.12
N CYS A 68 -65.54 -24.03 2.60
CA CYS A 68 -64.07 -24.22 2.53
C CYS A 68 -63.64 -25.68 2.79
N GLU A 69 -64.32 -26.65 2.16
CA GLU A 69 -63.70 -27.93 1.81
C GLU A 69 -63.37 -27.91 0.29
N ASP A 70 -62.42 -28.74 -0.15
CA ASP A 70 -61.91 -28.82 -1.54
C ASP A 70 -61.26 -27.55 -2.14
N ALA A 71 -60.44 -26.85 -1.35
CA ALA A 71 -59.34 -26.05 -1.91
C ALA A 71 -58.17 -26.98 -2.28
N PRO A 72 -57.78 -27.12 -3.56
CA PRO A 72 -56.63 -27.94 -3.94
C PRO A 72 -55.32 -27.35 -3.37
N PRO A 73 -54.31 -28.19 -3.07
CA PRO A 73 -53.03 -27.69 -2.54
C PRO A 73 -52.41 -26.68 -3.51
N PRO A 74 -51.83 -25.57 -3.01
CA PRO A 74 -51.34 -24.49 -3.85
C PRO A 74 -50.28 -25.02 -4.84
N PRO A 75 -50.30 -24.55 -6.10
CA PRO A 75 -49.49 -25.13 -7.16
C PRO A 75 -47.99 -25.03 -6.81
N PRO A 76 -47.21 -26.13 -6.98
CA PRO A 76 -45.85 -26.21 -6.45
C PRO A 76 -44.96 -25.11 -7.02
N VAL A 77 -44.33 -24.32 -6.14
CA VAL A 77 -43.53 -23.14 -6.50
C VAL A 77 -42.25 -23.58 -7.23
N LYS A 78 -42.31 -23.58 -8.57
CA LYS A 78 -41.20 -23.99 -9.43
C LYS A 78 -40.03 -23.01 -9.33
N LEU A 79 -38.80 -23.53 -9.43
CA LEU A 79 -37.54 -22.75 -9.45
C LEU A 79 -37.47 -21.68 -10.56
N SER A 80 -38.35 -21.78 -11.56
CA SER A 80 -38.50 -20.83 -12.68
C SER A 80 -39.50 -19.70 -12.45
N HIS A 81 -40.11 -19.59 -11.25
CA HIS A 81 -41.17 -18.62 -10.97
C HIS A 81 -40.70 -17.17 -11.21
N PRO A 82 -41.46 -16.31 -11.93
CA PRO A 82 -41.00 -14.98 -12.33
C PRO A 82 -40.52 -14.10 -11.16
N LEU A 83 -41.26 -14.07 -10.04
CA LEU A 83 -40.86 -13.28 -8.87
C LEU A 83 -39.56 -13.79 -8.22
N LEU A 84 -39.27 -15.09 -8.29
CA LEU A 84 -38.03 -15.65 -7.73
C LEU A 84 -36.82 -15.34 -8.60
N ARG A 85 -37.01 -15.26 -9.94
CA ARG A 85 -35.98 -14.77 -10.87
C ARG A 85 -35.75 -13.27 -10.73
N ALA A 86 -36.81 -12.48 -10.61
CA ALA A 86 -36.71 -11.03 -10.39
C ALA A 86 -35.99 -10.69 -9.08
N LEU A 87 -36.19 -11.48 -8.03
CA LEU A 87 -35.51 -11.36 -6.73
C LEU A 87 -34.00 -11.66 -6.84
N GLU A 88 -33.61 -12.56 -7.74
CA GLU A 88 -32.20 -12.90 -8.01
C GLU A 88 -31.52 -11.87 -8.94
N SER A 89 -32.26 -11.29 -9.89
CA SER A 89 -31.72 -10.31 -10.86
C SER A 89 -31.72 -8.86 -10.38
N SER A 90 -32.28 -8.54 -9.21
CA SER A 90 -32.55 -7.15 -8.78
C SER A 90 -31.39 -6.45 -8.05
N GLY A 91 -30.20 -7.06 -7.95
CA GLY A 91 -28.99 -6.38 -7.49
C GLY A 91 -28.86 -6.16 -5.97
N GLY A 92 -29.73 -6.80 -5.17
CA GLY A 92 -29.61 -6.85 -3.70
C GLY A 92 -30.57 -5.93 -2.93
N PRO A 93 -30.58 -6.02 -1.58
CA PRO A 93 -31.67 -5.51 -0.74
C PRO A 93 -31.81 -3.99 -0.66
N ALA A 94 -30.86 -3.22 -1.21
CA ALA A 94 -30.91 -1.76 -1.24
C ALA A 94 -31.59 -1.19 -2.50
N THR A 95 -31.96 -2.02 -3.50
CA THR A 95 -32.50 -1.53 -4.77
C THR A 95 -34.03 -1.41 -4.77
N PRO A 96 -34.63 -0.40 -5.43
CA PRO A 96 -36.09 -0.32 -5.57
C PRO A 96 -36.72 -1.56 -6.24
N PRO A 97 -36.14 -2.17 -7.30
CA PRO A 97 -36.67 -3.42 -7.88
C PRO A 97 -36.69 -4.60 -6.91
N PHE A 98 -35.70 -4.71 -6.00
CA PHE A 98 -35.69 -5.77 -4.99
C PHE A 98 -36.83 -5.55 -3.99
N SER A 99 -36.94 -4.34 -3.43
CA SER A 99 -38.01 -3.98 -2.49
C SER A 99 -39.40 -4.16 -3.08
N GLN A 100 -39.59 -3.81 -4.36
CA GLN A 100 -40.85 -4.05 -5.08
C GLN A 100 -41.14 -5.55 -5.27
N THR A 101 -40.13 -6.35 -5.62
CA THR A 101 -40.29 -7.81 -5.80
C THR A 101 -40.55 -8.51 -4.47
N LEU A 102 -39.89 -8.09 -3.39
CA LEU A 102 -40.10 -8.61 -2.04
C LEU A 102 -41.51 -8.26 -1.52
N ALA A 103 -41.97 -7.03 -1.74
CA ALA A 103 -43.35 -6.63 -1.42
C ALA A 103 -44.38 -7.47 -2.20
N GLN A 104 -44.13 -7.76 -3.49
CA GLN A 104 -45.00 -8.66 -4.27
C GLN A 104 -45.00 -10.10 -3.74
N LEU A 105 -43.85 -10.64 -3.31
CA LEU A 105 -43.78 -11.96 -2.66
C LEU A 105 -44.54 -12.01 -1.33
N ILE A 106 -44.50 -10.94 -0.55
CA ILE A 106 -45.22 -10.83 0.73
C ILE A 106 -46.74 -10.73 0.49
N VAL A 107 -47.17 -9.80 -0.36
CA VAL A 107 -48.60 -9.54 -0.64
C VAL A 107 -49.28 -10.72 -1.36
N SER A 108 -48.53 -11.53 -2.13
CA SER A 108 -49.05 -12.75 -2.77
C SER A 108 -49.05 -13.99 -1.87
N GLY A 109 -48.61 -13.88 -0.61
CA GLY A 109 -48.46 -15.03 0.31
C GLY A 109 -47.32 -15.99 -0.05
N LEU A 110 -46.68 -15.85 -1.22
CA LEU A 110 -45.54 -16.68 -1.63
C LEU A 110 -44.36 -16.60 -0.66
N ALA A 111 -44.22 -15.49 0.07
CA ALA A 111 -43.21 -15.31 1.12
C ALA A 111 -43.33 -16.30 2.30
N LEU A 112 -44.52 -16.87 2.55
CA LEU A 112 -44.74 -17.87 3.60
C LEU A 112 -44.12 -19.24 3.22
N HIS A 113 -44.02 -19.54 1.92
CA HIS A 113 -43.56 -20.81 1.41
C HIS A 113 -42.02 -20.94 1.48
N ARG A 114 -41.53 -21.84 2.32
CA ARG A 114 -40.12 -22.16 2.64
C ARG A 114 -39.09 -21.98 1.51
N LEU A 115 -39.36 -22.44 0.28
CA LEU A 115 -38.43 -22.29 -0.86
C LEU A 115 -38.30 -20.84 -1.37
N ALA A 116 -39.39 -20.07 -1.35
CA ALA A 116 -39.39 -18.66 -1.72
C ALA A 116 -38.85 -17.80 -0.57
N ALA A 117 -39.26 -18.10 0.66
CA ALA A 117 -38.70 -17.54 1.88
C ALA A 117 -37.17 -17.67 1.92
N GLY A 118 -36.62 -18.85 1.60
CA GLY A 118 -35.18 -19.09 1.58
C GLY A 118 -34.39 -18.22 0.60
N ARG A 119 -34.95 -17.90 -0.58
CA ARG A 119 -34.31 -16.96 -1.51
C ARG A 119 -34.36 -15.53 -0.99
N ALA A 120 -35.49 -15.10 -0.44
CA ALA A 120 -35.67 -13.78 0.15
C ALA A 120 -34.79 -13.56 1.40
N ILE A 121 -34.80 -14.50 2.34
CA ILE A 121 -33.95 -14.50 3.55
C ILE A 121 -32.47 -14.48 3.15
N LYS A 122 -32.03 -15.31 2.20
CA LYS A 122 -30.63 -15.29 1.72
C LYS A 122 -30.22 -13.94 1.14
N ALA A 123 -31.09 -13.29 0.35
CA ALA A 123 -30.80 -11.98 -0.24
C ALA A 123 -30.84 -10.84 0.80
N LEU A 124 -31.77 -10.88 1.76
CA LEU A 124 -31.83 -9.93 2.89
C LEU A 124 -30.63 -10.09 3.83
N CYS A 125 -30.12 -11.31 4.01
CA CYS A 125 -28.92 -11.61 4.79
C CYS A 125 -27.60 -11.16 4.13
N ALA A 126 -27.64 -10.60 2.91
CA ALA A 126 -26.47 -10.07 2.23
C ALA A 126 -26.06 -8.66 2.69
N CYS A 127 -26.88 -7.98 3.51
CA CYS A 127 -26.57 -6.64 4.03
C CYS A 127 -26.94 -6.52 5.53
N PRO A 128 -26.10 -5.93 6.40
CA PRO A 128 -26.34 -5.84 7.85
C PRO A 128 -27.60 -5.09 8.28
N SER A 129 -28.14 -4.21 7.43
CA SER A 129 -29.35 -3.42 7.73
C SER A 129 -30.65 -4.19 7.42
N SER A 130 -30.62 -5.18 6.52
CA SER A 130 -31.78 -5.97 6.11
C SER A 130 -31.93 -7.31 6.84
N VAL A 131 -30.95 -7.75 7.63
CA VAL A 131 -31.05 -8.97 8.46
C VAL A 131 -32.26 -8.94 9.43
N PRO A 132 -32.60 -7.83 10.11
CA PRO A 132 -33.81 -7.76 10.94
C PRO A 132 -35.11 -8.04 10.15
N LEU A 133 -35.19 -7.60 8.89
CA LEU A 133 -36.32 -7.92 8.02
C LEU A 133 -36.35 -9.40 7.62
N ALA A 134 -35.17 -10.04 7.49
CA ALA A 134 -35.06 -11.49 7.32
C ALA A 134 -35.55 -12.27 8.56
N VAL A 135 -35.33 -11.75 9.77
CA VAL A 135 -35.86 -12.32 11.03
C VAL A 135 -37.37 -12.19 11.11
N SER A 136 -37.93 -11.03 10.76
CA SER A 136 -39.38 -10.83 10.67
C SER A 136 -40.01 -11.78 9.64
N LEU A 137 -39.39 -11.93 8.47
CA LEU A 137 -39.83 -12.84 7.42
C LEU A 137 -39.77 -14.31 7.89
N PHE A 138 -38.66 -14.76 8.47
CA PHE A 138 -38.49 -16.09 9.06
C PHE A 138 -39.60 -16.43 10.08
N SER A 139 -40.01 -15.43 10.88
CA SER A 139 -41.03 -15.59 11.91
C SER A 139 -42.45 -15.79 11.35
N GLY A 140 -42.65 -15.57 10.05
CA GLY A 140 -43.90 -15.82 9.33
C GLY A 140 -43.82 -16.94 8.29
N VAL A 141 -42.76 -17.76 8.28
CA VAL A 141 -42.66 -18.93 7.38
C VAL A 141 -43.45 -20.10 7.96
N ASP A 142 -44.19 -20.81 7.10
CA ASP A 142 -44.81 -22.10 7.45
C ASP A 142 -43.72 -23.19 7.55
N ASP A 143 -43.57 -23.80 8.73
CA ASP A 143 -42.54 -24.82 9.06
C ASP A 143 -41.10 -24.40 8.67
N PRO A 144 -40.52 -23.39 9.34
CA PRO A 144 -39.15 -22.96 9.07
C PRO A 144 -38.14 -24.03 9.47
N ASP A 145 -37.04 -24.16 8.73
CA ASP A 145 -36.07 -25.23 8.93
C ASP A 145 -34.68 -24.76 9.39
N ALA A 146 -33.83 -25.75 9.67
CA ALA A 146 -32.44 -25.52 10.05
C ALA A 146 -31.66 -24.78 8.96
N PHE A 147 -32.02 -24.89 7.68
CA PHE A 147 -31.35 -24.19 6.59
C PHE A 147 -31.64 -22.68 6.63
N LEU A 148 -32.92 -22.29 6.78
CA LEU A 148 -33.31 -20.88 6.97
C LEU A 148 -32.67 -20.28 8.23
N SER A 149 -32.71 -21.02 9.35
CA SER A 149 -32.09 -20.58 10.61
C SER A 149 -30.56 -20.43 10.48
N ASN A 150 -29.88 -21.40 9.86
CA ASN A 150 -28.43 -21.38 9.67
C ASN A 150 -27.97 -20.28 8.69
N ILE A 151 -28.83 -19.79 7.79
CA ILE A 151 -28.54 -18.61 6.97
C ILE A 151 -28.50 -17.35 7.84
N ILE A 152 -29.52 -17.14 8.69
CA ILE A 152 -29.62 -15.94 9.54
C ILE A 152 -28.54 -15.94 10.62
N LEU A 153 -28.29 -17.10 11.26
CA LEU A 153 -27.18 -17.25 12.22
C LEU A 153 -25.83 -16.94 11.57
N ARG A 154 -25.54 -17.53 10.40
CA ARG A 154 -24.31 -17.25 9.66
C ARG A 154 -24.20 -15.77 9.27
N SER A 155 -25.30 -15.12 8.88
CA SER A 155 -25.33 -13.69 8.54
C SER A 155 -24.92 -12.80 9.73
N TYR A 156 -25.55 -12.96 10.90
CA TYR A 156 -25.20 -12.17 12.09
C TYR A 156 -23.77 -12.43 12.58
N ILE A 157 -23.29 -13.67 12.52
CA ILE A 157 -21.90 -14.04 12.88
C ILE A 157 -20.92 -13.44 11.87
N SER A 158 -21.17 -13.52 10.57
CA SER A 158 -20.32 -12.92 9.53
C SER A 158 -20.29 -11.39 9.55
N PHE A 159 -21.27 -10.74 10.17
CA PHE A 159 -21.29 -9.29 10.39
C PHE A 159 -20.81 -8.88 11.80
N SER A 160 -20.17 -9.78 12.55
CA SER A 160 -19.66 -9.53 13.91
C SER A 160 -20.72 -9.01 14.90
N ARG A 161 -21.94 -9.53 14.82
CA ARG A 161 -23.06 -9.21 15.73
C ARG A 161 -23.54 -10.43 16.52
N PRO A 162 -22.68 -11.06 17.34
CA PRO A 162 -23.01 -12.31 18.02
C PRO A 162 -24.20 -12.17 18.99
N ASP A 163 -24.37 -11.04 19.69
CA ASP A 163 -25.55 -10.80 20.53
C ASP A 163 -26.87 -10.84 19.74
N GLN A 164 -26.86 -10.38 18.48
CA GLN A 164 -28.04 -10.45 17.61
C GLN A 164 -28.27 -11.87 17.08
N ALA A 165 -27.21 -12.62 16.78
CA ALA A 165 -27.30 -14.05 16.46
C ALA A 165 -27.91 -14.85 17.64
N LEU A 166 -27.44 -14.59 18.86
CA LEU A 166 -27.94 -15.23 20.08
C LEU A 166 -29.38 -14.82 20.39
N ALA A 167 -29.74 -13.55 20.20
CA ALA A 167 -31.11 -13.08 20.33
C ALA A 167 -32.05 -13.73 19.30
N PHE A 168 -31.63 -13.86 18.04
CA PHE A 168 -32.37 -14.58 17.00
C PHE A 168 -32.59 -16.05 17.38
N PHE A 169 -31.51 -16.76 17.74
CA PHE A 169 -31.58 -18.16 18.15
C PHE A 169 -32.55 -18.36 19.32
N ARG A 170 -32.46 -17.48 20.33
CA ARG A 170 -33.24 -17.58 21.57
C ARG A 170 -34.73 -17.22 21.40
N ARG A 171 -35.04 -16.22 20.57
CA ARG A 171 -36.40 -15.64 20.44
C ARG A 171 -37.20 -16.11 19.23
N HIS A 172 -36.55 -16.66 18.21
CA HIS A 172 -37.22 -17.04 16.95
C HIS A 172 -36.96 -18.52 16.62
N ALA A 173 -35.70 -18.93 16.42
CA ALA A 173 -35.39 -20.27 15.90
C ALA A 173 -35.92 -21.41 16.79
N LEU A 174 -35.68 -21.36 18.11
CA LEU A 174 -36.11 -22.41 19.02
C LEU A 174 -37.60 -22.35 19.40
N PRO A 175 -38.24 -21.18 19.59
CA PRO A 175 -39.70 -21.09 19.67
C PRO A 175 -40.43 -21.66 18.45
N SER A 176 -39.88 -21.49 17.24
CA SER A 176 -40.36 -22.12 16.00
C SER A 176 -40.02 -23.63 15.88
N ARG A 177 -39.52 -24.26 16.95
CA ARG A 177 -39.16 -25.71 17.02
C ARG A 177 -38.12 -26.18 16.00
N VAL A 178 -37.27 -25.27 15.50
CA VAL A 178 -36.24 -25.64 14.51
C VAL A 178 -35.15 -26.49 15.16
N PHE A 179 -35.08 -27.78 14.77
CA PHE A 179 -34.09 -28.71 15.30
C PHE A 179 -32.68 -28.43 14.75
N PRO A 180 -31.65 -28.29 15.61
CA PRO A 180 -30.25 -28.19 15.19
C PRO A 180 -29.77 -29.44 14.45
N ASN A 181 -28.92 -29.24 13.44
CA ASN A 181 -28.23 -30.31 12.72
C ASN A 181 -26.70 -30.08 12.69
N HIS A 182 -25.94 -30.94 12.01
CA HIS A 182 -24.47 -30.82 11.90
C HIS A 182 -23.99 -29.49 11.29
N PHE A 183 -24.82 -28.74 10.56
CA PHE A 183 -24.49 -27.38 10.11
C PHE A 183 -24.83 -26.29 11.13
N THR A 184 -25.70 -26.56 12.11
CA THR A 184 -26.08 -25.62 13.17
C THR A 184 -25.06 -25.62 14.30
N PHE A 185 -24.57 -26.78 14.74
CA PHE A 185 -23.61 -26.86 15.85
C PHE A 185 -22.31 -26.05 15.63
N PRO A 186 -21.68 -26.04 14.43
CA PRO A 186 -20.53 -25.19 14.14
C PRO A 186 -20.82 -23.69 14.27
N LEU A 187 -22.03 -23.25 13.88
CA LEU A 187 -22.44 -21.84 14.02
C LEU A 187 -22.66 -21.47 15.49
N LEU A 188 -23.22 -22.37 16.29
CA LEU A 188 -23.38 -22.17 17.74
C LEU A 188 -22.03 -22.21 18.47
N ALA A 189 -21.13 -23.14 18.11
CA ALA A 189 -19.79 -23.23 18.67
C ALA A 189 -18.98 -21.96 18.39
N LYS A 190 -19.02 -21.45 17.15
CA LYS A 190 -18.42 -20.16 16.80
C LYS A 190 -19.07 -19.00 17.56
N LEU A 191 -20.40 -18.95 17.66
CA LEU A 191 -21.14 -17.92 18.39
C LEU A 191 -20.73 -17.82 19.87
N PHE A 192 -20.65 -18.95 20.58
CA PHE A 192 -20.28 -18.93 22.00
C PHE A 192 -18.79 -18.72 22.24
N SER A 193 -17.94 -19.06 21.25
CA SER A 193 -16.54 -18.64 21.19
C SER A 193 -16.40 -17.12 21.05
N GLU A 194 -17.15 -16.47 20.15
CA GLU A 194 -17.10 -15.02 19.95
C GLU A 194 -17.66 -14.23 21.15
N LEU A 195 -18.61 -14.80 21.89
CA LEU A 195 -19.17 -14.21 23.11
C LEU A 195 -18.33 -14.48 24.38
N GLY A 196 -17.36 -15.40 24.33
CA GLY A 196 -16.63 -15.85 25.52
C GLY A 196 -17.49 -16.57 26.57
N ARG A 197 -18.67 -17.09 26.20
CA ARG A 197 -19.68 -17.61 27.16
C ARG A 197 -19.61 -19.13 27.31
N ALA A 198 -18.66 -19.59 28.11
CA ALA A 198 -18.35 -21.01 28.31
C ALA A 198 -19.56 -21.89 28.71
N GLU A 199 -20.41 -21.46 29.64
CA GLU A 199 -21.57 -22.26 30.09
C GLU A 199 -22.57 -22.59 28.97
N ASP A 200 -22.85 -21.62 28.08
CA ASP A 200 -23.71 -21.88 26.91
C ASP A 200 -22.99 -22.82 25.92
N GLY A 201 -21.68 -22.67 25.73
CA GLY A 201 -20.86 -23.56 24.88
C GLY A 201 -20.85 -25.01 25.38
N TRP A 202 -20.63 -25.24 26.67
CA TRP A 202 -20.78 -26.56 27.32
C TRP A 202 -22.18 -27.13 27.14
N SER A 203 -23.21 -26.27 27.23
CA SER A 203 -24.61 -26.69 27.06
C SER A 203 -24.92 -27.07 25.60
N VAL A 204 -24.34 -26.39 24.62
CA VAL A 204 -24.39 -26.76 23.18
C VAL A 204 -23.68 -28.08 22.94
N HIS A 205 -22.50 -28.30 23.52
CA HIS A 205 -21.82 -29.59 23.44
C HIS A 205 -22.69 -30.72 24.02
N SER A 206 -23.28 -30.53 25.21
CA SER A 206 -24.20 -31.52 25.78
C SER A 206 -25.45 -31.77 24.93
N LEU A 207 -25.88 -30.84 24.06
CA LEU A 207 -26.96 -31.08 23.11
C LEU A 207 -26.46 -31.87 21.89
N ALA A 208 -25.28 -31.56 21.35
CA ALA A 208 -24.68 -32.30 20.24
C ALA A 208 -24.50 -33.78 20.59
N ALA A 209 -23.93 -34.07 21.76
CA ALA A 209 -23.78 -35.42 22.31
C ALA A 209 -25.11 -36.18 22.42
N ARG A 210 -26.13 -35.56 23.03
CA ARG A 210 -27.47 -36.19 23.19
C ARG A 210 -28.20 -36.44 21.87
N LEU A 211 -27.87 -35.71 20.81
CA LEU A 211 -28.42 -35.88 19.46
C LEU A 211 -27.53 -36.73 18.53
N GLY A 212 -26.41 -37.27 19.03
CA GLY A 212 -25.53 -38.15 18.24
C GLY A 212 -24.58 -37.43 17.28
N PHE A 213 -24.39 -36.11 17.43
CA PHE A 213 -23.50 -35.30 16.58
C PHE A 213 -22.08 -35.13 17.15
N GLU A 214 -21.74 -35.73 18.30
CA GLU A 214 -20.38 -35.66 18.88
C GLU A 214 -19.34 -36.44 18.04
N SER A 215 -19.77 -37.49 17.33
CA SER A 215 -18.94 -38.23 16.37
C SER A 215 -18.95 -37.66 14.95
N ASP A 216 -19.66 -36.55 14.69
CA ASP A 216 -19.56 -35.84 13.42
C ASP A 216 -18.26 -35.03 13.41
N LEU A 217 -17.36 -35.35 12.48
CA LEU A 217 -16.02 -34.77 12.36
C LEU A 217 -16.05 -33.23 12.32
N TYR A 218 -17.01 -32.65 11.60
CA TYR A 218 -17.12 -31.21 11.41
C TYR A 218 -17.66 -30.51 12.67
N VAL A 219 -18.58 -31.16 13.39
CA VAL A 219 -19.04 -30.73 14.72
C VAL A 219 -17.92 -30.85 15.76
N ARG A 220 -17.22 -31.99 15.82
CA ARG A 220 -16.10 -32.25 16.73
C ARG A 220 -14.99 -31.21 16.58
N ASN A 221 -14.54 -30.96 15.34
CA ASN A 221 -13.50 -29.94 15.06
C ASN A 221 -13.97 -28.53 15.47
N SER A 222 -15.25 -28.20 15.26
CA SER A 222 -15.83 -26.91 15.71
C SER A 222 -15.88 -26.79 17.24
N LEU A 223 -16.14 -27.87 17.96
CA LEU A 223 -16.14 -27.91 19.42
C LEU A 223 -14.72 -27.79 19.98
N ILE A 224 -13.72 -28.49 19.40
CA ILE A 224 -12.30 -28.36 19.77
C ILE A 224 -11.84 -26.91 19.66
N HIS A 225 -12.16 -26.21 18.56
CA HIS A 225 -11.87 -24.79 18.40
C HIS A 225 -12.58 -23.91 19.45
N MET A 226 -13.87 -24.15 19.72
CA MET A 226 -14.64 -23.41 20.72
C MET A 226 -14.03 -23.56 22.12
N TYR A 227 -13.80 -24.79 22.58
CA TYR A 227 -13.20 -25.08 23.87
C TYR A 227 -11.82 -24.43 24.03
N SER A 228 -10.96 -24.56 23.01
CA SER A 228 -9.64 -23.93 22.99
C SER A 228 -9.70 -22.39 23.05
N SER A 229 -10.66 -21.79 22.34
CA SER A 229 -10.86 -20.32 22.32
C SER A 229 -11.47 -19.77 23.60
N LEU A 230 -12.07 -20.64 24.43
CA LEU A 230 -12.57 -20.33 25.78
C LEU A 230 -11.53 -20.61 26.88
N GLY A 231 -10.34 -21.09 26.53
CA GLY A 231 -9.26 -21.46 27.46
C GLY A 231 -9.40 -22.85 28.10
N ASP A 232 -10.46 -23.60 27.82
CA ASP A 232 -10.70 -24.96 28.33
C ASP A 232 -10.06 -26.01 27.39
N VAL A 233 -8.73 -25.95 27.34
CA VAL A 233 -7.89 -26.84 26.52
C VAL A 233 -8.02 -28.31 26.95
N ASP A 234 -8.28 -28.57 28.24
CA ASP A 234 -8.49 -29.92 28.76
C ASP A 234 -9.75 -30.59 28.18
N SER A 235 -10.82 -29.83 27.92
CA SER A 235 -12.01 -30.38 27.24
C SER A 235 -11.83 -30.50 25.73
N ALA A 236 -11.05 -29.61 25.11
CA ALA A 236 -10.62 -29.77 23.71
C ALA A 236 -9.78 -31.04 23.50
N ARG A 237 -8.81 -31.30 24.39
CA ARG A 237 -7.95 -32.51 24.38
C ARG A 237 -8.79 -33.78 24.47
N LYS A 238 -9.74 -33.86 25.41
CA LYS A 238 -10.65 -35.02 25.57
C LYS A 238 -11.50 -35.31 24.33
N LEU A 239 -11.97 -34.28 23.62
CA LEU A 239 -12.72 -34.45 22.37
C LEU A 239 -11.85 -35.01 21.24
N PHE A 240 -10.55 -34.73 21.26
CA PHE A 240 -9.57 -35.22 20.30
C PHE A 240 -8.92 -36.55 20.70
N ASP A 241 -8.98 -36.93 21.99
CA ASP A 241 -8.68 -38.29 22.50
C ASP A 241 -9.79 -39.32 22.22
N LEU A 242 -10.90 -38.93 21.59
CA LEU A 242 -11.95 -39.87 21.20
C LEU A 242 -11.44 -40.83 20.13
N ASP A 243 -11.67 -42.13 20.34
CA ASP A 243 -11.32 -43.25 19.45
C ASP A 243 -12.18 -43.23 18.16
N LEU A 244 -11.89 -42.25 17.31
CA LEU A 244 -12.64 -41.84 16.13
C LEU A 244 -11.66 -41.16 15.15
N ASP A 245 -11.69 -41.58 13.88
CA ASP A 245 -10.82 -41.09 12.81
C ASP A 245 -10.66 -39.56 12.83
N SER A 246 -9.41 -39.10 12.79
CA SER A 246 -9.05 -37.69 12.96
C SER A 246 -8.25 -37.16 11.78
N ASP A 247 -8.84 -36.20 11.09
CA ASP A 247 -8.28 -35.59 9.88
C ASP A 247 -7.28 -34.48 10.22
N PHE A 248 -6.57 -33.97 9.21
CA PHE A 248 -5.64 -32.84 9.41
C PHE A 248 -6.33 -31.63 10.05
N VAL A 249 -7.63 -31.40 9.81
CA VAL A 249 -8.38 -30.32 10.48
C VAL A 249 -8.55 -30.60 11.99
N THR A 250 -8.80 -31.84 12.43
CA THR A 250 -8.83 -32.18 13.87
C THR A 250 -7.49 -31.89 14.54
N TRP A 251 -6.39 -32.40 13.97
CA TRP A 251 -5.04 -32.19 14.50
C TRP A 251 -4.65 -30.71 14.51
N ASN A 252 -4.84 -30.01 13.38
CA ASN A 252 -4.54 -28.58 13.26
C ASN A 252 -5.37 -27.74 14.24
N SER A 253 -6.63 -28.10 14.50
CA SER A 253 -7.49 -27.41 15.49
C SER A 253 -6.97 -27.56 16.92
N MET A 254 -6.41 -28.72 17.29
CA MET A 254 -5.83 -28.92 18.62
C MET A 254 -4.47 -28.23 18.76
N ILE A 255 -3.62 -28.29 17.73
CA ILE A 255 -2.29 -27.64 17.72
C ILE A 255 -2.46 -26.11 17.81
N ASP A 256 -3.37 -25.53 17.03
CA ASP A 256 -3.76 -24.11 17.11
C ASP A 256 -4.36 -23.76 18.50
N GLY A 257 -5.17 -24.66 19.07
CA GLY A 257 -5.71 -24.51 20.42
C GLY A 257 -4.64 -24.43 21.51
N TYR A 258 -3.64 -25.31 21.47
CA TYR A 258 -2.48 -25.24 22.36
C TYR A 258 -1.66 -23.96 22.14
N VAL A 259 -1.38 -23.60 20.89
CA VAL A 259 -0.62 -22.38 20.53
C VAL A 259 -1.31 -21.10 21.04
N LYS A 260 -2.62 -20.95 20.82
CA LYS A 260 -3.41 -19.78 21.29
C LYS A 260 -3.40 -19.63 22.81
N ASN A 261 -3.26 -20.73 23.54
CA ASN A 261 -3.17 -20.75 25.00
C ASN A 261 -1.72 -20.75 25.53
N GLY A 262 -0.73 -20.48 24.67
CA GLY A 262 0.69 -20.39 25.04
C GLY A 262 1.37 -21.73 25.32
N MET A 263 0.67 -22.86 25.15
CA MET A 263 1.16 -24.21 25.44
C MET A 263 1.98 -24.78 24.28
N VAL A 264 2.95 -24.01 23.76
CA VAL A 264 3.69 -24.35 22.52
C VAL A 264 4.44 -25.68 22.65
N ASP A 265 4.93 -26.06 23.84
CA ASP A 265 5.55 -27.38 24.08
C ASP A 265 4.58 -28.56 23.90
N ALA A 266 3.30 -28.38 24.22
CA ALA A 266 2.27 -29.39 24.01
C ALA A 266 1.88 -29.47 22.53
N ALA A 267 1.79 -28.32 21.86
CA ALA A 267 1.61 -28.23 20.41
C ALA A 267 2.77 -28.90 19.65
N ARG A 268 4.01 -28.70 20.12
CA ARG A 268 5.25 -29.29 19.57
C ARG A 268 5.23 -30.82 19.63
N ARG A 269 4.94 -31.40 20.80
CA ARG A 269 4.83 -32.87 20.96
C ARG A 269 3.76 -33.43 20.03
N LEU A 270 2.57 -32.84 20.02
CA LEU A 270 1.48 -33.30 19.19
C LEU A 270 1.79 -33.18 17.68
N PHE A 271 2.51 -32.14 17.28
CA PHE A 271 3.05 -32.01 15.93
C PHE A 271 4.08 -33.11 15.62
N ASP A 272 4.92 -33.50 16.58
CA ASP A 272 5.92 -34.56 16.40
C ASP A 272 5.27 -35.97 16.30
N ASP A 273 4.16 -36.21 17.00
CA ASP A 273 3.39 -37.45 16.96
C ASP A 273 2.68 -37.70 15.60
N MET A 274 2.49 -36.66 14.77
CA MET A 274 1.88 -36.80 13.44
C MET A 274 2.77 -37.60 12.47
N SER A 275 2.18 -38.53 11.72
CA SER A 275 2.87 -39.25 10.65
C SER A 275 3.13 -38.32 9.45
N GLU A 276 2.08 -37.76 8.88
CA GLU A 276 2.10 -36.77 7.80
C GLU A 276 1.63 -35.40 8.30
N ARG A 277 1.99 -34.31 7.59
CA ARG A 277 1.76 -32.93 8.02
C ARG A 277 1.49 -32.04 6.82
N ASP A 278 0.37 -31.31 6.83
CA ASP A 278 0.06 -30.37 5.75
C ASP A 278 0.70 -28.99 5.98
N ILE A 279 0.63 -28.11 4.96
CA ILE A 279 1.16 -26.74 5.02
C ILE A 279 0.56 -25.94 6.20
N ILE A 280 -0.69 -26.24 6.58
CA ILE A 280 -1.37 -25.57 7.70
C ILE A 280 -0.75 -26.02 9.03
N THR A 281 -0.47 -27.31 9.21
CA THR A 281 0.21 -27.86 10.39
C THR A 281 1.57 -27.18 10.64
N TRP A 282 2.38 -27.03 9.60
CA TRP A 282 3.67 -26.32 9.67
C TRP A 282 3.48 -24.83 10.02
N ASN A 283 2.53 -24.15 9.37
CA ASN A 283 2.28 -22.73 9.60
C ASN A 283 1.79 -22.42 11.02
N VAL A 284 0.94 -23.25 11.61
CA VAL A 284 0.47 -23.09 13.00
C VAL A 284 1.63 -23.19 13.99
N MET A 285 2.54 -24.17 13.83
CA MET A 285 3.70 -24.28 14.73
C MET A 285 4.72 -23.15 14.56
N ILE A 286 5.00 -22.73 13.32
CA ILE A 286 5.89 -21.57 13.07
C ILE A 286 5.29 -20.31 13.72
N ALA A 287 3.96 -20.12 13.64
CA ALA A 287 3.26 -19.02 14.30
C ALA A 287 3.31 -19.11 15.83
N GLY A 288 3.28 -20.31 16.41
CA GLY A 288 3.40 -20.52 17.85
C GLY A 288 4.77 -20.12 18.40
N HIS A 289 5.86 -20.66 17.82
CA HIS A 289 7.22 -20.29 18.22
C HIS A 289 7.49 -18.79 17.98
N ALA A 290 7.10 -18.24 16.82
CA ALA A 290 7.23 -16.80 16.55
C ALA A 290 6.36 -15.92 17.48
N GLY A 291 5.22 -16.43 17.95
CA GLY A 291 4.32 -15.75 18.89
C GLY A 291 4.89 -15.62 20.30
N VAL A 292 5.51 -16.68 20.82
CA VAL A 292 6.30 -16.66 22.07
C VAL A 292 7.64 -15.93 21.87
N GLY A 293 8.10 -15.81 20.64
CA GLY A 293 9.35 -15.12 20.28
C GLY A 293 10.58 -16.03 20.30
N ASP A 294 10.38 -17.34 20.16
CA ASP A 294 11.41 -18.33 19.86
C ASP A 294 11.63 -18.35 18.34
N MET A 295 12.44 -17.40 17.85
CA MET A 295 12.66 -17.23 16.41
C MET A 295 13.58 -18.30 15.82
N ASP A 296 14.43 -18.92 16.64
CA ASP A 296 15.34 -19.96 16.18
C ASP A 296 14.56 -21.25 15.87
N ALA A 297 13.68 -21.73 16.76
CA ALA A 297 12.83 -22.88 16.45
C ALA A 297 11.83 -22.58 15.32
N ALA A 298 11.28 -21.37 15.27
CA ALA A 298 10.39 -20.95 14.16
C ALA A 298 11.11 -21.03 12.80
N LYS A 299 12.38 -20.58 12.74
CA LYS A 299 13.24 -20.66 11.55
C LYS A 299 13.66 -22.10 11.24
N ASP A 300 13.97 -22.92 12.24
CA ASP A 300 14.32 -24.33 12.08
C ASP A 300 13.16 -25.14 11.49
N LEU A 301 11.93 -24.88 11.94
CA LEU A 301 10.73 -25.48 11.37
C LEU A 301 10.46 -24.97 9.95
N PHE A 302 10.63 -23.67 9.70
CA PHE A 302 10.55 -23.10 8.35
C PHE A 302 11.61 -23.67 7.39
N ILE A 303 12.78 -24.10 7.88
CA ILE A 303 13.81 -24.78 7.08
C ILE A 303 13.46 -26.27 6.85
N LYS A 304 12.85 -26.95 7.82
CA LYS A 304 12.43 -28.35 7.71
C LYS A 304 11.14 -28.55 6.87
N MET A 305 10.32 -27.50 6.75
CA MET A 305 9.09 -27.49 5.96
C MET A 305 9.36 -27.86 4.47
N PRO A 306 8.69 -28.86 3.87
CA PRO A 306 8.96 -29.26 2.48
C PRO A 306 8.59 -28.17 1.47
N GLU A 307 7.31 -27.75 1.47
CA GLU A 307 6.77 -26.70 0.60
C GLU A 307 6.41 -25.46 1.43
N ARG A 308 6.69 -24.26 0.90
CA ARG A 308 6.50 -22.97 1.61
C ARG A 308 5.52 -22.09 0.88
N ASP A 309 4.35 -21.89 1.48
CA ASP A 309 3.34 -20.98 0.98
C ASP A 309 3.57 -19.53 1.45
N VAL A 310 2.76 -18.60 0.96
CA VAL A 310 2.86 -17.18 1.31
C VAL A 310 2.60 -16.91 2.81
N VAL A 311 1.83 -17.74 3.51
CA VAL A 311 1.64 -17.61 4.97
C VAL A 311 2.92 -17.95 5.72
N SER A 312 3.63 -19.03 5.36
CA SER A 312 4.88 -19.43 6.03
C SER A 312 5.93 -18.30 6.10
N TRP A 313 6.15 -17.61 4.97
CA TRP A 313 7.06 -16.45 4.89
C TRP A 313 6.55 -15.26 5.73
N ASN A 314 5.27 -14.90 5.60
CA ASN A 314 4.70 -13.75 6.31
C ASN A 314 4.77 -13.91 7.83
N THR A 315 4.51 -15.10 8.34
CA THR A 315 4.61 -15.43 9.78
C THR A 315 6.03 -15.24 10.30
N LEU A 316 7.05 -15.70 9.56
CA LEU A 316 8.44 -15.57 9.97
C LEU A 316 8.93 -14.11 9.90
N ILE A 317 8.54 -13.37 8.85
CA ILE A 317 8.82 -11.94 8.68
C ILE A 317 8.19 -11.14 9.84
N ASP A 318 6.94 -11.40 10.22
CA ASP A 318 6.28 -10.72 11.33
C ASP A 318 6.90 -11.07 12.70
N GLY A 319 7.35 -12.32 12.90
CA GLY A 319 8.10 -12.70 14.10
C GLY A 319 9.38 -11.88 14.28
N TYR A 320 10.22 -11.79 13.25
CA TYR A 320 11.43 -10.93 13.27
C TYR A 320 11.06 -9.43 13.36
N ALA A 321 9.95 -9.00 12.76
CA ALA A 321 9.42 -7.64 12.89
C ALA A 321 9.07 -7.29 14.35
N ARG A 322 8.44 -8.21 15.10
CA ARG A 322 8.13 -8.04 16.54
C ARG A 322 9.38 -7.99 17.41
N LYS A 323 10.42 -8.75 17.05
CA LYS A 323 11.75 -8.72 17.71
C LYS A 323 12.60 -7.50 17.36
N HIS A 324 12.13 -6.63 16.48
CA HIS A 324 12.87 -5.49 15.92
C HIS A 324 14.11 -5.87 15.08
N GLU A 325 14.22 -7.13 14.65
CA GLU A 325 15.30 -7.65 13.79
C GLU A 325 15.04 -7.30 12.31
N THR A 326 15.03 -5.99 12.06
CA THR A 326 14.59 -5.37 10.80
C THR A 326 15.40 -5.78 9.57
N GLY A 327 16.68 -6.13 9.74
CA GLY A 327 17.52 -6.69 8.67
C GLY A 327 17.02 -8.05 8.22
N VAL A 328 16.88 -9.00 9.15
CA VAL A 328 16.42 -10.37 8.86
C VAL A 328 15.00 -10.37 8.27
N ALA A 329 14.09 -9.56 8.84
CA ALA A 329 12.74 -9.39 8.31
C ALA A 329 12.74 -8.84 6.86
N ARG A 330 13.69 -7.95 6.53
CA ARG A 330 13.84 -7.39 5.18
C ARG A 330 14.46 -8.39 4.19
N GLU A 331 15.49 -9.12 4.60
CA GLU A 331 16.14 -10.16 3.79
C GLU A 331 15.15 -11.28 3.42
N LEU A 332 14.37 -11.77 4.41
CA LEU A 332 13.30 -12.74 4.19
C LEU A 332 12.23 -12.21 3.23
N PHE A 333 11.83 -10.94 3.38
CA PHE A 333 10.89 -10.32 2.44
C PHE A 333 11.47 -10.24 1.03
N ASP A 334 12.71 -9.79 0.84
CA ASP A 334 13.28 -9.65 -0.49
C ASP A 334 13.43 -11.01 -1.20
N VAL A 335 13.89 -12.05 -0.49
CA VAL A 335 14.03 -13.43 -1.00
C VAL A 335 12.68 -14.12 -1.28
N MET A 336 11.59 -13.70 -0.62
CA MET A 336 10.25 -14.28 -0.78
C MET A 336 9.80 -14.37 -2.26
N PRO A 337 9.57 -15.58 -2.82
CA PRO A 337 9.34 -15.76 -4.27
C PRO A 337 8.08 -15.09 -4.83
N ILE A 338 7.01 -15.04 -4.04
CA ILE A 338 5.72 -14.43 -4.42
C ILE A 338 5.30 -13.50 -3.29
N LYS A 339 5.15 -12.21 -3.58
CA LYS A 339 4.80 -11.16 -2.62
C LYS A 339 3.34 -10.75 -2.80
N ASN A 340 2.50 -10.94 -1.77
CA ASN A 340 1.10 -10.51 -1.76
C ASN A 340 0.89 -9.26 -0.89
N MET A 341 -0.35 -8.76 -0.86
CA MET A 341 -0.74 -7.59 -0.05
C MET A 341 -0.43 -7.71 1.45
N VAL A 342 -0.46 -8.93 2.02
CA VAL A 342 -0.09 -9.16 3.42
C VAL A 342 1.42 -8.95 3.62
N SER A 343 2.25 -9.51 2.74
CA SER A 343 3.72 -9.35 2.81
C SER A 343 4.16 -7.89 2.74
N TRP A 344 3.56 -7.09 1.85
CA TRP A 344 3.82 -5.65 1.77
C TRP A 344 3.39 -4.92 3.03
N ASN A 345 2.18 -5.20 3.55
CA ASN A 345 1.65 -4.50 4.71
C ASN A 345 2.41 -4.81 6.00
N VAL A 346 2.87 -6.05 6.22
CA VAL A 346 3.70 -6.42 7.39
C VAL A 346 4.99 -5.58 7.42
N VAL A 347 5.70 -5.49 6.30
CA VAL A 347 6.99 -4.78 6.25
C VAL A 347 6.81 -3.26 6.25
N LEU A 348 5.74 -2.73 5.65
CA LEU A 348 5.38 -1.31 5.78
C LEU A 348 5.05 -0.94 7.24
N ALA A 349 4.27 -1.77 7.94
CA ALA A 349 3.96 -1.58 9.36
C ALA A 349 5.22 -1.67 10.24
N LEU A 350 6.16 -2.56 9.92
CA LEU A 350 7.47 -2.63 10.57
C LEU A 350 8.26 -1.32 10.42
N TYR A 351 8.44 -0.82 9.19
CA TYR A 351 9.18 0.42 8.95
C TYR A 351 8.51 1.65 9.61
N ALA A 352 7.17 1.68 9.68
CA ALA A 352 6.43 2.69 10.43
C ALA A 352 6.65 2.56 11.96
N ARG A 353 6.60 1.35 12.53
CA ARG A 353 6.82 1.09 13.97
C ARG A 353 8.21 1.47 14.45
N ILE A 354 9.26 1.18 13.68
CA ILE A 354 10.64 1.56 14.01
C ILE A 354 10.96 3.04 13.71
N LYS A 355 9.96 3.82 13.31
CA LYS A 355 10.07 5.25 12.96
C LYS A 355 10.99 5.54 11.76
N ASN A 356 11.33 4.54 10.95
CA ASN A 356 12.07 4.72 9.70
C ASN A 356 11.10 5.00 8.55
N TYR A 357 10.44 6.16 8.65
CA TYR A 357 9.40 6.59 7.73
C TYR A 357 9.89 6.74 6.28
N ARG A 358 11.19 7.03 6.06
CA ARG A 358 11.76 7.15 4.71
C ARG A 358 11.82 5.80 3.98
N GLU A 359 12.23 4.73 4.65
CA GLU A 359 12.19 3.39 4.04
C GLU A 359 10.76 2.85 3.91
N CYS A 360 9.84 3.21 4.82
CA CYS A 360 8.40 2.92 4.64
C CYS A 360 7.88 3.52 3.32
N LEU A 361 8.15 4.80 3.05
CA LEU A 361 7.71 5.46 1.83
C LEU A 361 8.37 4.89 0.57
N LYS A 362 9.68 4.61 0.58
CA LYS A 362 10.36 3.91 -0.52
C LYS A 362 9.80 2.52 -0.79
N LEU A 363 9.47 1.76 0.27
CA LEU A 363 8.86 0.45 0.12
C LEU A 363 7.48 0.56 -0.54
N PHE A 364 6.69 1.58 -0.18
CA PHE A 364 5.42 1.89 -0.83
C PHE A 364 5.57 2.31 -2.31
N ASP A 365 6.64 3.03 -2.67
CA ASP A 365 6.97 3.30 -4.08
C ASP A 365 7.30 1.99 -4.82
N SER A 366 8.07 1.09 -4.21
CA SER A 366 8.37 -0.21 -4.84
C SER A 366 7.15 -1.13 -4.95
N MET A 367 6.22 -1.05 -3.99
CA MET A 367 4.93 -1.74 -4.01
C MET A 367 4.06 -1.24 -5.16
N THR A 368 3.82 0.08 -5.23
CA THR A 368 2.96 0.72 -6.24
C THR A 368 3.56 0.68 -7.66
N ALA A 369 4.85 0.40 -7.78
CA ALA A 369 5.50 0.10 -9.06
C ALA A 369 5.24 -1.33 -9.59
N THR A 370 4.79 -2.27 -8.76
CA THR A 370 4.39 -3.62 -9.21
C THR A 370 2.93 -3.64 -9.65
N ALA A 371 2.64 -4.28 -10.80
CA ALA A 371 1.33 -4.22 -11.45
C ALA A 371 0.19 -4.86 -10.62
N ASP A 372 0.52 -5.86 -9.80
CA ASP A 372 -0.46 -6.69 -9.08
C ASP A 372 -0.74 -6.21 -7.64
N ALA A 373 0.11 -5.35 -7.06
CA ALA A 373 -0.02 -4.89 -5.68
C ALA A 373 -0.82 -3.59 -5.55
N LYS A 374 -2.15 -3.71 -5.47
CA LYS A 374 -3.06 -2.56 -5.25
C LYS A 374 -3.16 -2.19 -3.75
N PRO A 375 -2.72 -0.99 -3.31
CA PRO A 375 -2.82 -0.56 -1.91
C PRO A 375 -4.21 -0.70 -1.30
N ASN A 376 -4.29 -1.12 -0.04
CA ASN A 376 -5.52 -1.21 0.74
C ASN A 376 -5.45 -0.35 2.01
N GLU A 377 -6.51 -0.34 2.82
CA GLU A 377 -6.65 0.51 4.02
C GLU A 377 -5.43 0.41 4.97
N ALA A 378 -4.97 -0.80 5.28
CA ALA A 378 -3.80 -1.02 6.13
C ALA A 378 -2.47 -0.53 5.50
N THR A 379 -2.36 -0.59 4.17
CA THR A 379 -1.27 0.07 3.43
C THR A 379 -1.32 1.58 3.67
N PHE A 380 -2.50 2.19 3.50
CA PHE A 380 -2.68 3.63 3.61
C PHE A 380 -2.49 4.16 5.03
N VAL A 381 -2.96 3.47 6.08
CA VAL A 381 -2.68 3.84 7.48
C VAL A 381 -1.16 3.92 7.74
N SER A 382 -0.40 2.94 7.26
CA SER A 382 1.06 2.89 7.46
C SER A 382 1.80 4.02 6.72
N VAL A 383 1.38 4.30 5.48
CA VAL A 383 1.96 5.33 4.61
C VAL A 383 1.59 6.74 5.05
N LEU A 384 0.32 7.00 5.40
CA LEU A 384 -0.13 8.28 5.92
C LEU A 384 0.55 8.62 7.25
N THR A 385 0.75 7.63 8.12
CA THR A 385 1.57 7.78 9.34
C THR A 385 3.01 8.22 9.01
N ALA A 386 3.61 7.64 7.97
CA ALA A 386 4.96 8.03 7.53
C ALA A 386 5.01 9.45 6.95
N CYS A 387 4.03 9.86 6.13
CA CYS A 387 3.91 11.24 5.66
C CYS A 387 3.72 12.23 6.83
N ALA A 388 2.83 11.91 7.77
CA ALA A 388 2.52 12.72 8.95
C ALA A 388 3.74 12.99 9.83
N CYS A 389 4.61 11.99 10.01
CA CYS A 389 5.83 12.10 10.80
C CYS A 389 7.03 12.70 10.04
N LEU A 390 6.93 12.86 8.72
CA LEU A 390 7.93 13.55 7.89
C LEU A 390 7.53 14.98 7.49
N GLY A 391 6.27 15.37 7.72
CA GLY A 391 5.73 16.67 7.26
C GLY A 391 5.44 16.73 5.76
N ASP A 392 5.37 15.57 5.09
CA ASP A 392 5.23 15.50 3.63
C ASP A 392 3.76 15.67 3.18
N LEU A 393 3.32 16.93 3.18
CA LEU A 393 1.97 17.32 2.75
C LEU A 393 1.70 16.98 1.27
N ALA A 394 2.71 17.10 0.41
CA ALA A 394 2.56 16.87 -1.03
C ALA A 394 2.28 15.40 -1.33
N ARG A 395 3.08 14.50 -0.75
CA ARG A 395 2.89 13.05 -0.87
C ARG A 395 1.66 12.58 -0.10
N GLY A 396 1.35 13.18 1.05
CA GLY A 396 0.09 12.95 1.77
C GLY A 396 -1.15 13.27 0.93
N LYS A 397 -1.16 14.41 0.23
CA LYS A 397 -2.22 14.79 -0.73
C LYS A 397 -2.28 13.85 -1.94
N TRP A 398 -1.12 13.41 -2.46
CA TRP A 398 -1.09 12.41 -3.54
C TRP A 398 -1.68 11.06 -3.09
N VAL A 399 -1.36 10.59 -1.87
CA VAL A 399 -1.90 9.35 -1.30
C VAL A 399 -3.42 9.44 -1.10
N HIS A 400 -3.94 10.54 -0.55
CA HIS A 400 -5.39 10.74 -0.41
C HIS A 400 -6.11 10.82 -1.78
N SER A 401 -5.45 11.38 -2.79
CA SER A 401 -5.94 11.37 -4.19
C SER A 401 -5.94 9.95 -4.77
N LEU A 402 -4.89 9.15 -4.53
CA LEU A 402 -4.79 7.76 -4.97
C LEU A 402 -5.88 6.86 -4.36
N MET A 403 -6.23 7.08 -3.07
CA MET A 403 -7.36 6.40 -2.42
C MET A 403 -8.67 6.67 -3.17
N LYS A 404 -8.99 7.95 -3.39
CA LYS A 404 -10.24 8.40 -4.05
C LYS A 404 -10.35 7.96 -5.51
N ASN A 405 -9.23 7.95 -6.24
CA ASN A 405 -9.17 7.60 -7.67
C ASN A 405 -8.93 6.10 -7.94
N SER A 406 -8.91 5.26 -6.90
CA SER A 406 -8.72 3.81 -7.04
C SER A 406 -9.94 3.15 -7.72
N SER A 407 -9.72 2.01 -8.40
CA SER A 407 -10.72 1.28 -9.21
C SER A 407 -11.75 0.49 -8.37
N GLY A 408 -12.15 1.07 -7.25
CA GLY A 408 -13.11 0.57 -6.26
C GLY A 408 -13.32 1.55 -5.09
N ALA A 409 -12.99 2.84 -5.29
CA ALA A 409 -13.14 3.97 -4.37
C ALA A 409 -13.30 3.61 -2.88
N ILE A 410 -12.18 3.29 -2.22
CA ILE A 410 -12.14 2.93 -0.80
C ILE A 410 -12.82 4.03 0.03
N GLN A 411 -13.91 3.67 0.72
CA GLN A 411 -14.56 4.53 1.69
C GLN A 411 -13.75 4.48 2.99
N PRO A 412 -13.17 5.59 3.47
CA PRO A 412 -12.36 5.56 4.68
C PRO A 412 -13.20 5.20 5.91
N ASP A 413 -12.77 4.17 6.65
CA ASP A 413 -13.32 3.86 7.96
C ASP A 413 -12.86 4.89 9.01
N VAL A 414 -13.26 4.72 10.28
CA VAL A 414 -12.85 5.62 11.36
C VAL A 414 -11.32 5.62 11.56
N LEU A 415 -10.64 4.47 11.41
CA LEU A 415 -9.19 4.37 11.55
C LEU A 415 -8.45 5.10 10.42
N LEU A 416 -8.82 4.86 9.16
CA LEU A 416 -8.19 5.49 8.00
C LEU A 416 -8.52 6.99 7.92
N SER A 417 -9.72 7.41 8.32
CA SER A 417 -10.08 8.82 8.50
C SER A 417 -9.23 9.49 9.57
N THR A 418 -8.99 8.82 10.70
CA THR A 418 -8.07 9.29 11.76
C THR A 418 -6.64 9.43 11.22
N ALA A 419 -6.17 8.48 10.41
CA ALA A 419 -4.84 8.51 9.82
C ALA A 419 -4.66 9.67 8.80
N LEU A 420 -5.67 9.91 7.95
CA LEU A 420 -5.71 11.06 7.04
C LEU A 420 -5.68 12.38 7.82
N LEU A 421 -6.55 12.52 8.83
CA LEU A 421 -6.66 13.72 9.66
C LEU A 421 -5.35 14.02 10.38
N ASN A 422 -4.72 13.03 11.03
CA ASN A 422 -3.42 13.17 11.70
C ASN A 422 -2.27 13.49 10.71
N MET A 423 -2.37 13.05 9.46
CA MET A 423 -1.45 13.47 8.40
C MET A 423 -1.63 14.95 8.06
N TYR A 424 -2.85 15.39 7.74
CA TYR A 424 -3.10 16.80 7.42
C TYR A 424 -2.79 17.73 8.59
N SER A 425 -3.15 17.35 9.82
CA SER A 425 -2.92 18.19 11.00
C SER A 425 -1.43 18.33 11.34
N LYS A 426 -0.62 17.26 11.25
CA LYS A 426 0.84 17.39 11.43
C LYS A 426 1.53 18.11 10.29
N CYS A 427 1.03 17.97 9.06
CA CYS A 427 1.57 18.64 7.88
C CYS A 427 1.11 20.11 7.71
N GLY A 428 0.38 20.69 8.67
CA GLY A 428 0.02 22.13 8.68
C GLY A 428 -1.29 22.49 7.97
N ASP A 429 -1.93 21.55 7.29
CA ASP A 429 -3.18 21.80 6.57
C ASP A 429 -4.39 21.52 7.46
N MET A 430 -4.55 22.38 8.47
CA MET A 430 -5.67 22.30 9.42
C MET A 430 -7.04 22.52 8.76
N HIS A 431 -7.10 23.04 7.53
CA HIS A 431 -8.35 23.17 6.77
C HIS A 431 -8.81 21.80 6.27
N SER A 432 -7.96 21.06 5.54
CA SER A 432 -8.30 19.69 5.10
C SER A 432 -8.46 18.72 6.27
N ALA A 433 -7.72 18.88 7.37
CA ALA A 433 -7.92 18.09 8.58
C ALA A 433 -9.33 18.31 9.19
N LYS A 434 -9.81 19.57 9.19
CA LYS A 434 -11.13 19.95 9.70
C LYS A 434 -12.27 19.50 8.79
N GLU A 435 -12.11 19.60 7.48
CA GLU A 435 -13.07 19.04 6.50
C GLU A 435 -13.25 17.54 6.70
N ILE A 436 -12.16 16.79 6.88
CA ILE A 436 -12.22 15.35 7.16
C ILE A 436 -12.95 15.10 8.48
N PHE A 437 -12.56 15.77 9.57
CA PHE A 437 -13.22 15.62 10.87
C PHE A 437 -14.74 15.88 10.79
N ASP A 438 -15.17 16.96 10.15
CA ASP A 438 -16.61 17.30 10.04
C ASP A 438 -17.38 16.39 9.06
N SER A 439 -16.68 15.60 8.24
CA SER A 439 -17.29 14.60 7.35
C SER A 439 -17.50 13.21 7.99
N MET A 440 -16.98 12.97 9.20
CA MET A 440 -17.12 11.70 9.91
C MET A 440 -18.45 11.63 10.69
N GLU A 441 -19.18 10.51 10.55
CA GLU A 441 -20.42 10.25 11.31
C GLU A 441 -20.17 10.01 12.80
N GLU A 442 -19.04 9.39 13.17
CA GLU A 442 -18.62 9.14 14.55
C GLU A 442 -17.18 9.60 14.81
N HIS A 443 -16.93 10.21 15.98
CA HIS A 443 -15.62 10.71 16.39
C HIS A 443 -15.07 9.93 17.58
N SER A 444 -14.01 9.15 17.36
CA SER A 444 -13.29 8.45 18.44
C SER A 444 -12.46 9.42 19.29
N VAL A 445 -12.02 8.99 20.47
CA VAL A 445 -11.06 9.76 21.29
C VAL A 445 -9.80 10.11 20.49
N ALA A 446 -9.37 9.24 19.57
CA ALA A 446 -8.22 9.49 18.71
C ALA A 446 -8.45 10.65 17.71
N THR A 447 -9.63 10.78 17.10
CA THR A 447 -9.91 11.90 16.17
C THR A 447 -9.94 13.24 16.89
N TRP A 448 -10.55 13.31 18.09
CA TRP A 448 -10.52 14.52 18.92
C TRP A 448 -9.10 14.89 19.33
N ASN A 449 -8.35 13.93 19.88
CA ASN A 449 -6.96 14.14 20.31
C ASN A 449 -6.07 14.62 19.15
N SER A 450 -6.26 14.09 17.93
CA SER A 450 -5.50 14.49 16.72
C SER A 450 -5.83 15.91 16.21
N MET A 451 -7.06 16.41 16.44
CA MET A 451 -7.39 17.81 16.14
C MET A 451 -6.88 18.78 17.22
N ILE A 452 -7.01 18.40 18.51
CA ILE A 452 -6.53 19.19 19.65
C ILE A 452 -5.01 19.42 19.54
N ILE A 453 -4.22 18.36 19.36
CA ILE A 453 -2.76 18.51 19.18
C ILE A 453 -2.41 19.21 17.87
N GLY A 454 -3.22 19.05 16.82
CA GLY A 454 -3.06 19.75 15.55
C GLY A 454 -3.12 21.27 15.70
N TYR A 455 -4.21 21.78 16.29
CA TYR A 455 -4.31 23.22 16.57
C TYR A 455 -3.23 23.71 17.55
N GLY A 456 -2.88 22.89 18.55
CA GLY A 456 -1.77 23.17 19.48
C GLY A 456 -0.42 23.38 18.78
N LEU A 457 0.00 22.43 17.94
CA LEU A 457 1.26 22.47 17.18
C LEU A 457 1.37 23.71 16.29
N HIS A 458 0.25 24.18 15.73
CA HIS A 458 0.17 25.39 14.90
C HIS A 458 -0.22 26.66 15.69
N GLY A 459 0.06 26.68 17.00
CA GLY A 459 -0.09 27.85 17.87
C GLY A 459 -1.54 28.33 18.12
N ASN A 460 -2.54 27.61 17.63
CA ASN A 460 -3.96 27.93 17.80
C ASN A 460 -4.50 27.33 19.12
N GLY A 461 -3.84 27.65 20.24
CA GLY A 461 -4.13 27.07 21.55
C GLY A 461 -5.60 27.21 21.98
N GLU A 462 -6.19 28.39 21.77
CA GLU A 462 -7.60 28.68 22.08
C GLU A 462 -8.55 27.66 21.42
N LYS A 463 -8.36 27.37 20.13
CA LYS A 463 -9.19 26.39 19.37
C LYS A 463 -8.98 24.95 19.84
N ALA A 464 -7.80 24.63 20.35
CA ALA A 464 -7.55 23.32 20.96
C ALA A 464 -8.33 23.17 22.29
N LEU A 465 -8.47 24.25 23.07
CA LEU A 465 -9.30 24.28 24.27
C LEU A 465 -10.81 24.29 23.93
N GLU A 466 -11.24 25.05 22.92
CA GLU A 466 -12.63 25.00 22.42
C GLU A 466 -13.05 23.57 22.02
N LEU A 467 -12.18 22.85 21.29
CA LEU A 467 -12.44 21.47 20.91
C LEU A 467 -12.38 20.50 22.10
N PHE A 468 -11.51 20.72 23.08
CA PHE A 468 -11.51 19.94 24.31
C PHE A 468 -12.82 20.15 25.12
N MET A 469 -13.28 21.39 25.28
CA MET A 469 -14.56 21.69 25.93
C MET A 469 -15.75 21.11 25.14
N LYS A 470 -15.69 21.12 23.80
CA LYS A 470 -16.69 20.45 22.97
C LYS A 470 -16.65 18.92 23.17
N MET A 471 -15.47 18.31 23.23
CA MET A 471 -15.30 16.88 23.52
C MET A 471 -15.86 16.51 24.91
N GLU A 472 -15.62 17.32 25.95
CA GLU A 472 -16.19 17.13 27.29
C GLU A 472 -17.74 17.18 27.32
N LYS A 473 -18.35 17.92 26.38
CA LYS A 473 -19.80 18.18 26.35
C LYS A 473 -20.58 17.24 25.41
N GLU A 474 -20.01 16.94 24.24
CA GLU A 474 -20.68 16.31 23.10
C GLU A 474 -19.93 15.08 22.56
N GLY A 475 -18.73 14.78 23.07
CA GLY A 475 -17.87 13.71 22.59
C GLY A 475 -17.67 12.56 23.60
N PRO A 476 -16.78 11.60 23.29
CA PRO A 476 -16.38 10.55 24.21
C PRO A 476 -15.54 11.14 25.37
N ARG A 477 -15.63 10.50 26.55
CA ARG A 477 -14.91 10.96 27.76
C ARG A 477 -13.39 11.10 27.51
N PRO A 478 -12.77 12.24 27.87
CA PRO A 478 -11.32 12.41 27.86
C PRO A 478 -10.56 11.31 28.60
N ASN A 479 -9.41 10.92 28.06
CA ASN A 479 -8.49 9.97 28.70
C ASN A 479 -7.11 10.61 28.93
N GLU A 480 -6.16 9.82 29.44
CA GLU A 480 -4.77 10.23 29.68
C GLU A 480 -4.15 10.93 28.45
N ALA A 481 -4.25 10.31 27.27
CA ALA A 481 -3.71 10.87 26.04
C ALA A 481 -4.39 12.19 25.63
N THR A 482 -5.68 12.39 25.94
CA THR A 482 -6.35 13.68 25.73
C THR A 482 -5.69 14.79 26.53
N PHE A 483 -5.34 14.54 27.80
CA PHE A 483 -4.67 15.54 28.63
C PHE A 483 -3.23 15.80 28.20
N VAL A 484 -2.48 14.80 27.70
CA VAL A 484 -1.20 15.06 27.02
C VAL A 484 -1.38 16.02 25.84
N CYS A 485 -2.37 15.78 24.97
CA CYS A 485 -2.64 16.64 23.81
C CYS A 485 -3.02 18.08 24.21
N VAL A 486 -3.89 18.26 25.21
CA VAL A 486 -4.32 19.59 25.66
C VAL A 486 -3.18 20.33 26.38
N LEU A 487 -2.45 19.69 27.29
CA LEU A 487 -1.34 20.32 27.99
C LEU A 487 -0.20 20.71 27.04
N SER A 488 0.07 19.88 26.02
CA SER A 488 0.99 20.22 24.93
C SER A 488 0.48 21.42 24.11
N ALA A 489 -0.81 21.47 23.77
CA ALA A 489 -1.40 22.64 23.10
C ALA A 489 -1.27 23.93 23.94
N CYS A 490 -1.44 23.85 25.26
CA CYS A 490 -1.15 24.95 26.17
C CYS A 490 0.35 25.34 26.15
N ALA A 491 1.27 24.37 26.18
CA ALA A 491 2.71 24.61 26.09
C ALA A 491 3.16 25.28 24.77
N HIS A 492 2.50 24.98 23.66
CA HIS A 492 2.72 25.63 22.37
C HIS A 492 2.04 27.01 22.26
N GLY A 493 0.87 27.21 22.88
CA GLY A 493 0.18 28.51 22.93
C GLY A 493 0.65 29.47 24.02
N GLY A 494 1.47 29.03 24.98
CA GLY A 494 1.88 29.82 26.15
C GLY A 494 0.80 30.01 27.22
N MET A 495 -0.26 29.18 27.19
CA MET A 495 -1.48 29.34 27.98
C MET A 495 -1.31 28.74 29.39
N VAL A 496 -0.63 29.47 30.27
CA VAL A 496 -0.18 28.98 31.60
C VAL A 496 -1.34 28.70 32.55
N LEU A 497 -2.35 29.57 32.60
CA LEU A 497 -3.48 29.43 33.52
C LEU A 497 -4.40 28.28 33.09
N GLU A 498 -4.62 28.18 31.79
CA GLU A 498 -5.44 27.19 31.11
C GLU A 498 -4.79 25.80 31.19
N GLY A 499 -3.46 25.72 31.06
CA GLY A 499 -2.69 24.50 31.30
C GLY A 499 -2.81 23.98 32.74
N TRP A 500 -2.70 24.88 33.74
CA TRP A 500 -2.96 24.51 35.14
C TRP A 500 -4.41 24.07 35.37
N TRP A 501 -5.39 24.76 34.80
CA TRP A 501 -6.81 24.41 34.88
C TRP A 501 -7.11 23.04 34.25
N CYS A 502 -6.47 22.69 33.13
CA CYS A 502 -6.58 21.36 32.53
C CYS A 502 -5.95 20.28 33.43
N PHE A 503 -4.78 20.55 34.03
CA PHE A 503 -4.09 19.61 34.91
C PHE A 503 -4.89 19.36 36.21
N ASP A 504 -5.49 20.41 36.79
CA ASP A 504 -6.40 20.30 37.93
C ASP A 504 -7.64 19.46 37.59
N ARG A 505 -8.31 19.75 36.46
CA ARG A 505 -9.48 18.98 36.00
C ARG A 505 -9.17 17.51 35.74
N MET A 506 -7.99 17.19 35.21
CA MET A 506 -7.53 15.81 35.01
C MET A 506 -7.59 15.02 36.32
N ILE A 507 -7.02 15.57 37.39
CA ILE A 507 -6.94 14.95 38.72
C ILE A 507 -8.29 15.00 39.43
N HIS A 508 -8.85 16.19 39.60
CA HIS A 508 -9.96 16.42 40.53
C HIS A 508 -11.33 16.10 39.93
N PHE A 509 -11.55 16.32 38.62
CA PHE A 509 -12.82 16.04 37.95
C PHE A 509 -12.80 14.68 37.25
N HIS A 510 -11.82 14.42 36.39
CA HIS A 510 -11.76 13.16 35.60
C HIS A 510 -11.21 11.96 36.36
N LYS A 511 -10.55 12.17 37.51
CA LYS A 511 -9.89 11.12 38.33
C LYS A 511 -8.80 10.35 37.58
N ILE A 512 -8.05 11.06 36.73
CA ILE A 512 -6.90 10.55 35.98
C ILE A 512 -5.61 10.87 36.75
N GLU A 513 -4.78 9.87 36.98
CA GLU A 513 -3.51 10.02 37.68
C GLU A 513 -2.44 10.69 36.79
N PRO A 514 -1.68 11.69 37.30
CA PRO A 514 -0.60 12.33 36.55
C PRO A 514 0.57 11.37 36.24
N LYS A 515 0.80 11.10 34.95
CA LYS A 515 1.95 10.34 34.44
C LYS A 515 3.07 11.28 34.00
N VAL A 516 4.25 10.70 33.75
CA VAL A 516 5.49 11.42 33.36
C VAL A 516 5.25 12.38 32.18
N ASP A 517 4.44 12.00 31.19
CA ASP A 517 4.11 12.84 30.04
C ASP A 517 3.26 14.07 30.41
N HIS A 518 2.30 13.93 31.33
CA HIS A 518 1.49 15.06 31.82
C HIS A 518 2.36 16.10 32.54
N PHE A 519 3.26 15.63 33.42
CA PHE A 519 4.26 16.48 34.05
C PHE A 519 5.20 17.10 33.01
N GLY A 520 5.61 16.35 31.98
CA GLY A 520 6.45 16.86 30.88
C GLY A 520 5.84 18.04 30.12
N CYS A 521 4.56 17.95 29.73
CA CYS A 521 3.88 19.04 29.04
C CYS A 521 3.70 20.28 29.94
N LEU A 522 3.31 20.10 31.21
CA LEU A 522 3.19 21.20 32.16
C LEU A 522 4.56 21.84 32.49
N MET A 523 5.61 21.03 32.55
CA MET A 523 6.99 21.48 32.74
C MET A 523 7.50 22.30 31.58
N ASP A 524 7.23 21.90 30.33
CA ASP A 524 7.60 22.65 29.12
C ASP A 524 6.87 24.00 29.05
N LEU A 525 5.56 24.02 29.36
CA LEU A 525 4.76 25.24 29.50
C LEU A 525 5.35 26.22 30.53
N LEU A 526 5.58 25.76 31.77
CA LEU A 526 6.14 26.61 32.84
C LEU A 526 7.59 27.02 32.56
N SER A 527 8.36 26.16 31.91
CA SER A 527 9.72 26.42 31.46
C SER A 527 9.79 27.55 30.44
N ARG A 528 8.92 27.54 29.41
CA ARG A 528 8.84 28.60 28.39
C ARG A 528 8.33 29.93 28.94
N ALA A 529 7.46 29.88 29.96
CA ALA A 529 6.93 31.05 30.64
C ALA A 529 7.85 31.58 31.77
N GLY A 530 9.00 30.94 32.03
CA GLY A 530 9.97 31.40 33.03
C GLY A 530 9.64 31.09 34.50
N PHE A 531 8.61 30.28 34.78
CA PHE A 531 8.20 29.90 36.15
C PHE A 531 9.10 28.81 36.77
N LEU A 532 10.42 28.99 36.69
CA LEU A 532 11.42 27.96 37.01
C LEU A 532 11.33 27.43 38.45
N LYS A 533 11.04 28.30 39.44
CA LYS A 533 10.86 27.89 40.86
C LYS A 533 9.58 27.09 41.12
N VAL A 534 8.57 27.22 40.25
CA VAL A 534 7.36 26.38 40.28
C VAL A 534 7.66 25.04 39.60
N SER A 535 8.38 25.10 38.48
CA SER A 535 8.86 23.93 37.74
C SER A 535 9.76 23.01 38.60
N GLU A 536 10.70 23.60 39.35
CA GLU A 536 11.55 22.87 40.31
C GLU A 536 10.71 22.13 41.37
N LYS A 537 9.74 22.81 41.99
CA LYS A 537 8.84 22.20 42.98
C LYS A 537 7.95 21.11 42.38
N LEU A 538 7.47 21.30 41.14
CA LEU A 538 6.66 20.32 40.44
C LEU A 538 7.42 19.01 40.20
N VAL A 539 8.70 19.10 39.80
CA VAL A 539 9.59 17.94 39.62
C VAL A 539 9.94 17.27 40.96
N GLN A 540 10.16 18.06 42.03
CA GLN A 540 10.40 17.53 43.38
C GLN A 540 9.17 16.86 44.00
N GLY A 541 7.96 17.20 43.56
CA GLY A 541 6.68 16.65 44.04
C GLY A 541 6.14 15.49 43.21
N MET A 542 6.89 14.92 42.27
CA MET A 542 6.43 13.79 41.45
C MET A 542 6.36 12.49 42.26
N PRO A 543 5.35 11.61 42.03
CA PRO A 543 5.21 10.31 42.70
C PRO A 543 6.19 9.24 42.18
N VAL A 544 7.00 9.55 41.17
CA VAL A 544 7.97 8.67 40.50
C VAL A 544 9.25 9.47 40.28
N GLU A 545 10.43 8.82 40.35
CA GLU A 545 11.70 9.49 40.08
C GLU A 545 11.69 10.19 38.70
N PRO A 546 11.99 11.50 38.62
CA PRO A 546 11.84 12.24 37.37
C PRO A 546 12.92 11.85 36.35
N VAL A 547 12.46 11.37 35.19
CA VAL A 547 13.33 10.92 34.08
C VAL A 547 14.28 12.03 33.59
N PRO A 548 15.47 11.68 33.06
CA PRO A 548 16.47 12.66 32.60
C PRO A 548 15.93 13.72 31.63
N ALA A 549 14.99 13.35 30.74
CA ALA A 549 14.36 14.28 29.80
C ALA A 549 13.69 15.50 30.47
N LEU A 550 13.08 15.32 31.66
CA LEU A 550 12.44 16.41 32.41
C LEU A 550 13.48 17.39 32.97
N TRP A 551 14.56 16.87 33.52
CA TRP A 551 15.70 17.66 33.98
C TRP A 551 16.40 18.38 32.82
N GLY A 552 16.53 17.73 31.66
CA GLY A 552 17.08 18.32 30.43
C GLY A 552 16.27 19.52 29.92
N ALA A 553 14.94 19.39 29.90
CA ALA A 553 14.04 20.50 29.58
C ALA A 553 14.22 21.68 30.56
N LEU A 554 14.26 21.40 31.87
CA LEU A 554 14.42 22.43 32.90
C LEU A 554 15.80 23.13 32.83
N VAL A 555 16.90 22.44 32.49
CA VAL A 555 18.22 23.08 32.25
C VAL A 555 18.20 23.97 31.01
N SER A 556 17.51 23.55 29.95
CA SER A 556 17.32 24.39 28.75
C SER A 556 16.53 25.66 29.09
N ALA A 557 15.51 25.54 29.94
CA ALA A 557 14.73 26.67 30.47
C ALA A 557 15.60 27.63 31.32
N CYS A 558 16.41 27.08 32.24
CA CYS A 558 17.34 27.84 33.07
C CYS A 558 18.34 28.65 32.24
N LYS A 559 18.82 28.10 31.12
CA LYS A 559 19.65 28.83 30.14
C LYS A 559 18.88 29.97 29.46
N THR A 560 17.63 29.73 29.05
CA THR A 560 16.80 30.71 28.33
C THR A 560 16.38 31.89 29.20
N HIS A 561 16.02 31.64 30.46
CA HIS A 561 15.59 32.68 31.43
C HIS A 561 16.70 33.12 32.39
N CYS A 562 17.95 32.74 32.14
CA CYS A 562 19.14 33.13 32.89
C CYS A 562 19.17 32.75 34.40
N ASP A 563 18.45 31.71 34.85
CA ASP A 563 18.70 31.11 36.17
C ASP A 563 19.93 30.19 36.10
N LEU A 564 21.08 30.84 36.10
CA LEU A 564 22.38 30.20 35.99
C LEU A 564 22.79 29.47 37.29
N HIS A 565 21.98 29.52 38.36
CA HIS A 565 22.20 28.76 39.59
C HIS A 565 21.49 27.40 39.51
N LEU A 566 20.17 27.41 39.29
CA LEU A 566 19.36 26.20 39.14
C LEU A 566 19.87 25.34 37.97
N GLY A 567 20.26 25.96 36.86
CA GLY A 567 20.87 25.29 35.72
C GLY A 567 22.24 24.64 36.00
N GLU A 568 23.01 25.14 36.98
CA GLU A 568 24.28 24.50 37.41
C GLU A 568 24.03 23.26 38.28
N VAL A 569 23.02 23.31 39.16
CA VAL A 569 22.64 22.18 40.02
C VAL A 569 22.11 21.02 39.18
N ILE A 570 21.13 21.28 38.32
CA ILE A 570 20.50 20.23 37.50
C ILE A 570 21.46 19.75 36.39
N GLY A 571 22.28 20.63 35.82
CA GLY A 571 23.28 20.26 34.82
C GLY A 571 24.31 19.25 35.33
N LYS A 572 24.65 19.29 36.63
CA LYS A 572 25.46 18.26 37.30
C LYS A 572 24.66 16.97 37.52
N LYS A 573 23.46 17.07 38.09
CA LYS A 573 22.58 15.90 38.32
C LYS A 573 22.33 15.09 37.05
N LEU A 574 22.15 15.74 35.89
CA LEU A 574 22.04 15.08 34.60
C LEU A 574 23.31 14.31 34.18
N ILE A 575 24.50 14.87 34.44
CA ILE A 575 25.79 14.22 34.15
C ILE A 575 25.99 12.98 35.04
N ASP A 576 25.46 13.00 36.26
CA ASP A 576 25.49 11.86 37.18
C ASP A 576 24.45 10.78 36.79
N MET A 577 23.27 11.18 36.28
CA MET A 577 22.19 10.27 35.84
C MET A 577 22.46 9.61 34.47
N GLU A 578 22.95 10.37 33.48
CA GLU A 578 23.25 9.87 32.12
C GLU A 578 24.70 10.19 31.74
N PRO A 579 25.70 9.48 32.30
CA PRO A 579 27.10 9.89 32.18
C PRO A 579 27.71 9.74 30.77
N GLN A 580 26.93 9.27 29.79
CA GLN A 580 27.30 9.08 28.39
C GLN A 580 26.53 10.00 27.41
N ASP A 581 25.46 10.69 27.83
CA ASP A 581 24.86 11.71 26.95
C ASP A 581 25.75 12.95 26.90
N ILE A 582 25.86 13.54 25.71
CA ILE A 582 26.69 14.70 25.42
C ILE A 582 25.91 16.01 25.68
N GLY A 583 24.56 15.96 25.69
CA GLY A 583 23.68 17.10 25.91
C GLY A 583 23.95 17.86 27.22
N PRO A 584 23.90 17.22 28.40
CA PRO A 584 24.15 17.83 29.70
C PRO A 584 25.49 18.58 29.80
N TYR A 585 26.59 17.95 29.34
CA TYR A 585 27.92 18.58 29.35
C TYR A 585 27.95 19.84 28.47
N ILE A 586 27.33 19.80 27.29
CA ILE A 586 27.23 20.96 26.40
C ILE A 586 26.37 22.07 27.05
N LEU A 587 25.23 21.73 27.68
CA LEU A 587 24.38 22.69 28.36
C LEU A 587 25.10 23.36 29.55
N LEU A 588 25.73 22.57 30.42
CA LEU A 588 26.49 23.07 31.58
C LEU A 588 27.70 23.91 31.14
N SER A 589 28.42 23.49 30.10
CA SER A 589 29.52 24.27 29.50
C SER A 589 29.04 25.63 28.97
N ASN A 590 27.86 25.70 28.33
CA ASN A 590 27.29 26.98 27.90
C ASN A 590 26.90 27.88 29.10
N ILE A 591 26.40 27.30 30.20
CA ILE A 591 26.05 28.02 31.43
C ILE A 591 27.30 28.61 32.10
N TYR A 592 28.42 27.86 32.13
CA TYR A 592 29.70 28.38 32.62
C TYR A 592 30.29 29.46 31.73
N ALA A 593 30.21 29.32 30.40
CA ALA A 593 30.64 30.36 29.46
C ALA A 593 29.81 31.66 29.64
N ALA A 594 28.50 31.55 29.84
CA ALA A 594 27.62 32.70 30.13
C ALA A 594 27.93 33.41 31.46
N LYS A 595 28.52 32.69 32.44
CA LYS A 595 29.07 33.24 33.69
C LYS A 595 30.52 33.74 33.58
N GLY A 596 31.19 33.59 32.43
CA GLY A 596 32.62 33.86 32.27
C GLY A 596 33.55 32.90 33.02
N ARG A 597 33.05 31.78 33.54
CA ARG A 597 33.80 30.77 34.31
C ARG A 597 34.56 29.81 33.39
N TRP A 598 35.56 30.33 32.69
CA TRP A 598 36.32 29.59 31.68
C TRP A 598 37.05 28.36 32.22
N ASP A 599 37.52 28.39 33.48
CA ASP A 599 38.15 27.22 34.12
C ASP A 599 37.15 26.05 34.28
N ASP A 600 35.87 26.34 34.51
CA ASP A 600 34.83 25.31 34.63
C ASP A 600 34.33 24.83 33.26
N VAL A 601 34.34 25.70 32.24
CA VAL A 601 34.18 25.29 30.83
C VAL A 601 35.25 24.26 30.45
N GLU A 602 36.49 24.52 30.84
CA GLU A 602 37.64 23.67 30.55
C GLU A 602 37.61 22.34 31.32
N LYS A 603 37.20 22.34 32.59
CA LYS A 603 36.94 21.11 33.37
C LYS A 603 35.88 20.24 32.68
N VAL A 604 34.75 20.83 32.26
CA VAL A 604 33.68 20.09 31.58
C VAL A 604 34.15 19.51 30.24
N ARG A 605 34.98 20.23 29.46
CA ARG A 605 35.60 19.69 28.24
C ARG A 605 36.51 18.49 28.53
N LYS A 606 37.38 18.59 29.53
CA LYS A 606 38.25 17.48 29.96
C LYS A 606 37.46 16.27 30.46
N MET A 607 36.28 16.47 31.08
CA MET A 607 35.36 15.37 31.41
C MET A 607 34.80 14.69 30.16
N MET A 608 34.39 15.46 29.15
CA MET A 608 33.93 14.92 27.86
C MET A 608 35.04 14.12 27.15
N GLU A 609 36.26 14.68 27.07
CA GLU A 609 37.42 14.05 26.44
C GLU A 609 37.81 12.74 27.13
N LYS A 610 37.89 12.73 28.47
CA LYS A 610 38.17 11.52 29.26
C LYS A 610 37.14 10.41 29.06
N LYS A 611 35.91 10.76 28.68
CA LYS A 611 34.80 9.84 28.38
C LYS A 611 34.65 9.53 26.89
N GLY A 612 35.48 10.11 26.02
CA GLY A 612 35.39 9.94 24.56
C GLY A 612 34.21 10.67 23.89
N LEU A 613 33.49 11.53 24.62
CA LEU A 613 32.25 12.17 24.17
C LEU A 613 32.51 13.27 23.13
N ARG A 614 32.29 12.95 21.85
CA ARG A 614 32.47 13.89 20.73
C ARG A 614 31.17 14.59 20.35
N LYS A 615 31.14 15.91 20.46
CA LYS A 615 30.02 16.74 19.99
C LYS A 615 29.82 16.57 18.47
N GLY A 616 28.72 15.96 18.08
CA GLY A 616 28.28 15.90 16.68
C GLY A 616 28.02 17.29 16.09
N THR A 617 28.26 17.44 14.79
CA THR A 617 27.86 18.62 14.03
C THR A 617 26.34 18.66 13.90
N GLY A 618 25.71 19.69 14.47
CA GLY A 618 24.27 19.90 14.35
C GLY A 618 23.87 20.18 12.89
N ILE A 619 22.90 19.43 12.39
CA ILE A 619 22.33 19.58 11.04
C ILE A 619 21.00 20.31 11.16
N SER A 620 20.81 21.36 10.36
CA SER A 620 19.54 22.06 10.21
C SER A 620 19.07 21.97 8.77
N LEU A 621 17.92 21.32 8.55
CA LEU A 621 17.27 21.26 7.25
C LEU A 621 16.37 22.48 7.06
N VAL A 622 16.63 23.27 6.03
CA VAL A 622 15.73 24.33 5.54
C VAL A 622 15.35 23.95 4.12
N GLY A 623 14.06 23.74 3.86
CA GLY A 623 13.57 23.32 2.55
C GLY A 623 13.49 24.49 1.57
N ILE A 624 14.39 24.50 0.58
CA ILE A 624 14.25 25.27 -0.66
C ILE A 624 14.65 24.31 -1.80
N ASP A 625 13.68 23.99 -2.66
CA ASP A 625 13.77 23.27 -3.93
C ASP A 625 14.80 22.13 -4.07
N ASP A 626 14.39 20.91 -3.70
CA ASP A 626 14.92 19.59 -4.11
C ASP A 626 16.43 19.30 -4.04
N HIS A 627 17.23 20.16 -3.40
CA HIS A 627 18.63 19.89 -3.09
C HIS A 627 18.89 19.91 -1.59
N VAL A 628 18.88 18.71 -0.98
CA VAL A 628 19.46 18.48 0.35
C VAL A 628 20.99 18.56 0.22
N VAL A 629 21.51 19.79 0.28
CA VAL A 629 22.95 20.03 0.30
C VAL A 629 23.49 19.81 1.72
N ASP A 630 24.37 18.83 1.88
CA ASP A 630 24.98 18.51 3.17
C ASP A 630 26.06 19.54 3.54
N HIS A 631 25.62 20.66 4.10
CA HIS A 631 26.47 21.80 4.44
C HIS A 631 27.30 21.56 5.70
N ASN A 632 28.42 20.87 5.52
CA ASN A 632 29.55 20.91 6.46
C ASN A 632 30.07 22.36 6.62
N ILE A 633 29.62 23.07 7.67
CA ILE A 633 30.03 24.44 7.95
C ILE A 633 31.50 24.47 8.37
N SER A 634 32.37 24.79 7.41
CA SER A 634 33.80 24.98 7.64
C SER A 634 34.07 26.11 8.64
N VAL A 635 35.21 26.00 9.33
CA VAL A 635 35.52 26.77 10.55
C VAL A 635 35.36 28.29 10.36
N GLY A 636 35.68 28.81 9.17
CA GLY A 636 35.65 30.25 8.87
C GLY A 636 34.27 30.92 8.80
N LYS A 637 33.15 30.19 8.68
CA LYS A 637 31.80 30.80 8.60
C LYS A 637 31.05 30.87 9.93
N LYS A 638 31.57 30.27 11.00
CA LYS A 638 30.88 30.19 12.30
C LYS A 638 30.68 31.56 12.96
N SER A 639 31.67 32.46 12.87
CA SER A 639 31.57 33.82 13.42
C SER A 639 30.42 34.62 12.81
N VAL A 640 30.27 34.59 11.47
CA VAL A 640 29.23 35.33 10.75
C VAL A 640 27.82 34.80 11.05
N VAL A 641 27.65 33.48 11.14
CA VAL A 641 26.35 32.89 11.50
C VAL A 641 26.00 33.19 12.96
N PHE A 642 26.97 33.13 13.89
CA PHE A 642 26.72 33.52 15.28
C PHE A 642 26.54 35.03 15.47
N SER A 643 27.17 35.90 14.67
CA SER A 643 26.90 37.34 14.71
C SER A 643 25.50 37.63 14.18
N MET A 644 25.11 37.07 13.03
CA MET A 644 23.74 37.22 12.49
C MET A 644 22.66 36.71 13.45
N LEU A 645 22.88 35.55 14.09
CA LEU A 645 21.94 35.04 15.11
C LEU A 645 21.94 35.89 16.39
N SER A 646 23.06 36.51 16.75
CA SER A 646 23.13 37.46 17.86
C SER A 646 22.44 38.78 17.53
N GLU A 647 22.60 39.31 16.31
CA GLU A 647 21.89 40.48 15.80
C GLU A 647 20.38 40.23 15.69
N MET A 648 19.95 39.06 15.19
CA MET A 648 18.54 38.66 15.20
C MET A 648 18.01 38.54 16.64
N GLY A 649 18.78 37.95 17.56
CA GLY A 649 18.42 37.87 18.98
C GLY A 649 18.33 39.23 19.67
N MET A 650 19.20 40.18 19.33
CA MET A 650 19.15 41.57 19.81
C MET A 650 18.01 42.35 19.16
N SER A 651 17.72 42.12 17.88
CA SER A 651 16.61 42.75 17.14
C SER A 651 15.26 42.30 17.69
N ILE A 652 15.09 40.99 17.95
CA ILE A 652 13.93 40.43 18.65
C ILE A 652 13.80 41.03 20.06
N LYS A 653 14.90 41.13 20.84
CA LYS A 653 14.86 41.75 22.17
C LYS A 653 14.51 43.25 22.12
N SER A 654 15.01 43.99 21.12
CA SER A 654 14.70 45.42 20.96
C SER A 654 13.23 45.66 20.62
N SER A 655 12.57 44.72 19.92
CA SER A 655 11.13 44.77 19.63
C SER A 655 10.25 44.67 20.89
N CYS A 656 10.79 44.15 22.00
CA CYS A 656 10.07 44.00 23.27
C CYS A 656 10.18 45.23 24.21
N THR A 657 10.91 46.29 23.83
CA THR A 657 11.14 47.48 24.69
C THR A 657 10.87 48.80 23.97
N GLY A 658 9.61 49.13 23.69
CA GLY A 658 9.27 50.42 23.07
C GLY A 658 7.77 50.75 22.95
N THR A 659 7.19 51.40 23.96
CA THR A 659 5.80 51.91 23.87
C THR A 659 5.74 53.27 23.16
N LYS A 660 5.01 53.38 22.03
CA LYS A 660 4.01 54.46 21.73
C LYS A 660 3.43 54.44 20.30
N ARG A 661 2.22 54.98 20.18
CA ARG A 661 1.36 55.11 18.99
C ARG A 661 1.95 56.01 17.88
N ARG A 662 1.71 55.67 16.60
CA ARG A 662 0.77 56.41 15.69
C ARG A 662 0.57 55.73 14.31
N ALA A 663 -0.32 56.30 13.49
CA ALA A 663 -1.00 55.69 12.33
C ALA A 663 -0.29 55.93 10.97
N PRO A 664 -0.62 55.16 9.90
CA PRO A 664 0.05 55.24 8.60
C PRO A 664 -0.51 56.33 7.66
N ALA A 665 0.30 56.73 6.66
CA ALA A 665 -0.07 57.65 5.58
C ALA A 665 0.17 57.01 4.19
N ARG A 666 -0.48 57.53 3.15
CA ARG A 666 -0.59 56.91 1.81
C ARG A 666 0.36 57.53 0.75
N SER A 667 0.62 56.72 -0.29
CA SER A 667 0.39 57.04 -1.72
C SER A 667 1.57 57.34 -2.68
N LYS A 668 1.58 56.59 -3.81
CA LYS A 668 2.03 56.95 -5.17
C LYS A 668 3.57 57.07 -5.37
N LYS A 669 4.15 56.98 -6.57
CA LYS A 669 3.64 57.07 -7.97
C LYS A 669 4.18 55.95 -8.90
N MET A 670 3.65 55.87 -10.13
CA MET A 670 4.14 55.07 -11.26
C MET A 670 4.91 55.92 -12.30
N ALA A 671 5.74 55.23 -13.10
CA ALA A 671 5.99 55.38 -14.56
C ALA A 671 6.56 56.69 -15.16
N ALA A 672 7.66 56.54 -15.91
CA ALA A 672 8.15 57.27 -17.11
C ALA A 672 9.64 56.85 -17.35
N ALA A 673 10.21 56.72 -18.55
CA ALA A 673 9.71 56.75 -19.92
C ALA A 673 10.57 55.80 -20.82
N LEU A 674 10.35 55.79 -22.15
CA LEU A 674 10.98 54.88 -23.11
C LEU A 674 11.80 55.64 -24.19
N GLY A 675 12.86 55.02 -24.72
CA GLY A 675 13.64 55.51 -25.88
C GLY A 675 14.94 56.26 -25.51
N VAL A 676 15.99 56.28 -26.34
CA VAL A 676 16.21 55.69 -27.68
C VAL A 676 17.64 55.12 -27.74
N ALA A 677 17.88 54.07 -28.53
CA ALA A 677 19.19 53.43 -28.63
C ALA A 677 20.03 53.94 -29.82
N THR A 678 21.35 54.07 -29.64
CA THR A 678 22.40 53.81 -30.66
C THR A 678 23.79 53.81 -30.00
N VAL A 679 24.82 53.34 -30.73
CA VAL A 679 26.24 53.21 -30.31
C VAL A 679 26.55 52.05 -29.35
N VAL A 680 26.37 50.81 -29.83
CA VAL A 680 27.20 49.66 -29.44
C VAL A 680 27.56 48.86 -30.69
N LEU A 681 28.73 49.11 -31.28
CA LEU A 681 29.35 48.26 -32.30
C LEU A 681 30.88 48.42 -32.24
N LEU A 682 31.62 47.34 -32.50
CA LEU A 682 33.09 47.18 -32.34
C LEU A 682 33.62 47.16 -30.89
N CYS A 683 33.39 46.04 -30.16
CA CYS A 683 34.35 45.49 -29.18
C CYS A 683 34.07 44.02 -28.79
N LEU A 684 33.48 43.19 -29.68
CA LEU A 684 33.18 41.78 -29.40
C LEU A 684 33.50 40.86 -30.60
N THR A 685 34.78 40.56 -30.80
CA THR A 685 35.26 39.62 -31.83
C THR A 685 36.24 38.57 -31.31
N VAL A 686 36.03 38.09 -30.07
CA VAL A 686 36.42 36.73 -29.68
C VAL A 686 35.21 36.05 -29.02
N VAL A 687 34.28 35.60 -29.86
CA VAL A 687 33.27 34.62 -29.41
C VAL A 687 33.98 33.27 -29.32
N PRO A 688 34.04 32.59 -28.16
CA PRO A 688 34.58 31.24 -28.10
C PRO A 688 33.70 30.32 -28.94
N SER A 689 34.32 29.64 -29.92
CA SER A 689 33.61 28.75 -30.83
C SER A 689 32.92 27.64 -30.03
N HIS A 690 31.59 27.67 -30.01
CA HIS A 690 30.81 26.59 -29.43
C HIS A 690 31.07 25.34 -30.28
N ALA A 691 31.63 24.30 -29.65
CA ALA A 691 32.12 23.13 -30.36
C ALA A 691 30.96 22.40 -31.05
N ALA A 692 30.80 22.60 -32.36
CA ALA A 692 29.81 21.92 -33.17
C ALA A 692 30.13 20.42 -33.28
N LEU A 693 29.09 19.60 -33.46
CA LEU A 693 29.28 18.18 -33.77
C LEU A 693 29.91 18.04 -35.16
N GLN A 694 30.89 17.15 -35.30
CA GLN A 694 31.57 16.90 -36.57
C GLN A 694 31.82 15.41 -36.78
N VAL A 695 31.88 14.97 -38.03
CA VAL A 695 32.28 13.59 -38.36
C VAL A 695 33.75 13.39 -37.98
N GLY A 696 34.09 12.26 -37.38
CA GLY A 696 35.46 11.98 -36.95
C GLY A 696 35.97 12.88 -35.81
N PHE A 697 35.09 13.40 -34.94
CA PHE A 697 35.47 14.31 -33.84
C PHE A 697 36.62 13.80 -32.97
N TYR A 698 36.74 12.48 -32.80
CA TYR A 698 37.78 11.84 -31.97
C TYR A 698 39.13 11.60 -32.68
N SER A 699 39.24 11.89 -33.98
CA SER A 699 40.50 11.77 -34.71
C SER A 699 41.61 12.59 -34.04
N GLY A 700 42.77 11.98 -33.81
CA GLY A 700 43.90 12.56 -33.07
C GLY A 700 43.71 12.76 -31.56
N LYS A 701 42.49 12.63 -31.00
CA LYS A 701 42.21 12.92 -29.58
C LYS A 701 42.42 11.76 -28.61
N CYS A 702 42.71 10.56 -29.11
CA CYS A 702 42.78 9.32 -28.33
C CYS A 702 44.10 8.54 -28.47
N ASN A 703 45.24 9.24 -28.59
CA ASN A 703 46.59 8.64 -28.62
C ASN A 703 46.72 7.45 -29.60
N GLY A 704 46.18 7.58 -30.81
CA GLY A 704 46.18 6.53 -31.84
C GLY A 704 45.06 5.49 -31.75
N THR A 705 44.22 5.51 -30.70
CA THR A 705 43.03 4.64 -30.61
C THR A 705 41.91 5.16 -31.50
N ASP A 706 41.50 4.35 -32.48
CA ASP A 706 40.25 4.56 -33.22
C ASP A 706 39.04 4.21 -32.34
N VAL A 707 38.30 5.24 -31.95
CA VAL A 707 37.08 5.16 -31.13
C VAL A 707 35.95 4.46 -31.88
N GLU A 708 35.76 4.77 -33.16
CA GLU A 708 34.64 4.25 -33.94
C GLU A 708 34.88 2.78 -34.33
N ALA A 709 36.11 2.41 -34.73
CA ALA A 709 36.45 1.01 -34.96
C ALA A 709 36.35 0.17 -33.67
N THR A 710 36.68 0.74 -32.51
CA THR A 710 36.52 0.06 -31.21
C THR A 710 35.05 -0.22 -30.90
N ILE A 711 34.15 0.76 -31.07
CA ILE A 711 32.71 0.57 -30.89
C ILE A 711 32.16 -0.45 -31.92
N LYS A 712 32.50 -0.28 -33.20
CA LYS A 712 32.06 -1.15 -34.30
C LYS A 712 32.44 -2.61 -34.09
N SER A 713 33.63 -2.89 -33.55
CA SER A 713 34.08 -4.24 -33.22
C SER A 713 33.20 -4.90 -32.15
N ILE A 714 32.85 -4.16 -31.09
CA ILE A 714 31.99 -4.64 -30.00
C ILE A 714 30.55 -4.87 -30.50
N VAL A 715 30.01 -3.96 -31.31
CA VAL A 715 28.68 -4.11 -31.93
C VAL A 715 28.63 -5.31 -32.87
N ALA A 716 29.65 -5.50 -33.72
CA ALA A 716 29.74 -6.67 -34.59
C ALA A 716 29.81 -7.98 -33.80
N ALA A 717 30.60 -8.02 -32.72
CA ALA A 717 30.72 -9.20 -31.85
C ALA A 717 29.43 -9.55 -31.11
N ARG A 718 28.60 -8.56 -30.73
CA ARG A 718 27.26 -8.79 -30.16
C ARG A 718 26.25 -9.21 -31.23
N PHE A 719 26.22 -8.52 -32.36
CA PHE A 719 25.30 -8.78 -33.48
C PHE A 719 25.46 -10.20 -34.06
N ALA A 720 26.70 -10.69 -34.16
CA ALA A 720 27.00 -12.05 -34.62
C ALA A 720 26.43 -13.15 -33.69
N ARG A 721 26.13 -12.84 -32.43
CA ARG A 721 25.50 -13.75 -31.45
C ARG A 721 24.01 -13.50 -31.27
N ASP A 722 23.58 -12.23 -31.41
CA ASP A 722 22.23 -11.77 -31.13
C ASP A 722 21.86 -10.64 -32.11
N ARG A 723 21.18 -11.00 -33.21
CA ARG A 723 20.67 -10.03 -34.19
C ARG A 723 19.63 -9.07 -33.58
N SER A 724 19.02 -9.41 -32.45
CA SER A 724 18.04 -8.56 -31.77
C SER A 724 18.69 -7.36 -31.04
N ILE A 725 20.01 -7.22 -31.09
CA ILE A 725 20.70 -5.99 -30.65
C ILE A 725 20.34 -4.77 -31.52
N VAL A 726 19.95 -4.96 -32.79
CA VAL A 726 19.58 -3.85 -33.70
C VAL A 726 18.31 -3.10 -33.24
N PRO A 727 17.14 -3.75 -33.04
CA PRO A 727 15.97 -3.08 -32.47
C PRO A 727 16.21 -2.55 -31.06
N ALA A 728 17.07 -3.20 -30.26
CA ALA A 728 17.42 -2.74 -28.92
C ALA A 728 18.14 -1.38 -28.96
N LEU A 729 19.18 -1.24 -29.80
CA LEU A 729 19.93 0.01 -29.92
C LEU A 729 19.14 1.09 -30.66
N LEU A 730 18.34 0.74 -31.69
CA LEU A 730 17.38 1.67 -32.31
C LEU A 730 16.41 2.26 -31.27
N ARG A 731 15.82 1.41 -30.42
CA ARG A 731 14.93 1.85 -29.34
C ARG A 731 15.69 2.67 -28.30
N LEU A 732 16.92 2.29 -27.93
CA LEU A 732 17.75 3.05 -26.98
C LEU A 732 18.06 4.47 -27.49
N GLN A 733 18.48 4.63 -28.75
CA GLN A 733 18.76 5.96 -29.31
C GLN A 733 17.48 6.80 -29.43
N PHE A 734 16.35 6.21 -29.85
CA PHE A 734 15.07 6.92 -29.89
C PHE A 734 14.65 7.41 -28.50
N HIS A 735 14.68 6.51 -27.51
CA HIS A 735 14.24 6.81 -26.15
C HIS A 735 15.19 7.76 -25.40
N ASP A 736 16.46 7.88 -25.80
CA ASP A 736 17.35 8.95 -25.33
C ASP A 736 16.93 10.31 -25.95
N CYS A 737 17.05 10.42 -27.27
CA CYS A 737 16.85 11.65 -28.03
C CYS A 737 15.47 12.31 -27.84
N PHE A 738 14.40 11.51 -27.70
CA PHE A 738 13.04 12.04 -27.57
C PHE A 738 12.69 12.55 -26.17
N VAL A 739 13.44 12.21 -25.12
CA VAL A 739 13.12 12.67 -23.76
C VAL A 739 13.67 14.07 -23.52
N ARG A 740 14.92 14.23 -23.10
CA ARG A 740 15.56 15.55 -22.88
C ARG A 740 16.45 16.01 -24.04
N GLY A 741 16.94 15.08 -24.85
CA GLY A 741 17.87 15.29 -25.96
C GLY A 741 18.80 14.09 -26.08
N CYS A 742 19.64 14.03 -27.11
CA CYS A 742 20.60 12.93 -27.25
C CYS A 742 21.83 13.16 -26.34
N ASP A 743 21.67 13.03 -25.02
CA ASP A 743 22.69 13.29 -24.00
C ASP A 743 23.01 12.06 -23.11
N ALA A 744 22.47 10.88 -23.44
CA ALA A 744 22.60 9.67 -22.67
C ALA A 744 22.09 9.78 -21.22
N SER A 745 21.09 10.63 -20.95
CA SER A 745 20.33 10.70 -19.69
C SER A 745 19.66 9.35 -19.36
N ILE A 746 19.22 8.60 -20.38
CA ILE A 746 18.62 7.28 -20.21
C ILE A 746 19.59 6.23 -19.64
N LEU A 747 20.90 6.49 -19.68
CA LEU A 747 21.89 5.56 -19.12
C LEU A 747 22.10 5.70 -17.62
N LEU A 748 21.56 6.73 -16.95
CA LEU A 748 21.74 6.93 -15.51
C LEU A 748 20.93 5.93 -14.68
N ASP A 749 21.56 5.37 -13.64
CA ASP A 749 20.93 4.48 -12.67
C ASP A 749 20.40 5.28 -11.46
N GLY A 750 19.20 4.93 -11.00
CA GLY A 750 18.57 5.52 -9.81
C GLY A 750 17.06 5.37 -9.82
N SER A 751 16.43 5.34 -8.64
CA SER A 751 14.96 5.35 -8.52
C SER A 751 14.40 6.66 -9.06
N GLY A 752 13.55 6.61 -10.09
CA GLY A 752 12.98 7.79 -10.71
C GLY A 752 13.82 8.42 -11.83
N THR A 753 14.89 7.75 -12.30
CA THR A 753 15.57 8.14 -13.54
C THR A 753 14.78 7.72 -14.78
N GLU A 754 15.09 8.28 -15.95
CA GLU A 754 14.48 7.89 -17.23
C GLU A 754 14.60 6.39 -17.49
N LYS A 755 15.71 5.75 -17.09
CA LYS A 755 15.88 4.30 -17.22
C LYS A 755 14.77 3.50 -16.52
N THR A 756 14.30 3.99 -15.38
CA THR A 756 13.25 3.36 -14.56
C THR A 756 11.81 3.76 -14.96
N ALA A 757 11.65 4.63 -15.96
CA ALA A 757 10.34 5.08 -16.40
C ALA A 757 9.54 3.98 -17.11
N ARG A 758 8.22 3.94 -16.92
CA ARG A 758 7.32 2.95 -17.55
C ARG A 758 7.54 2.76 -19.07
N PRO A 759 7.71 3.81 -19.90
CA PRO A 759 7.98 3.63 -21.34
C PRO A 759 9.34 2.96 -21.66
N ASN A 760 10.28 3.03 -20.72
CA ASN A 760 11.68 2.65 -20.87
C ASN A 760 12.01 1.27 -20.29
N LEU A 761 11.09 0.65 -19.54
CA LEU A 761 11.29 -0.68 -18.93
C LEU A 761 11.59 -1.80 -19.95
N SER A 762 11.20 -1.63 -21.22
CA SER A 762 11.49 -2.56 -22.32
C SER A 762 12.73 -2.18 -23.15
N VAL A 763 13.43 -1.10 -22.81
CA VAL A 763 14.68 -0.68 -23.44
C VAL A 763 15.84 -1.54 -22.91
N ARG A 764 16.74 -1.97 -23.80
CA ARG A 764 17.87 -2.85 -23.49
C ARG A 764 19.07 -2.52 -24.39
N GLY A 765 20.21 -3.17 -24.15
CA GLY A 765 21.49 -2.81 -24.80
C GLY A 765 22.38 -1.91 -23.94
N TYR A 766 21.94 -1.53 -22.74
CA TYR A 766 22.75 -0.82 -21.75
C TYR A 766 24.08 -1.54 -21.47
N ASP A 767 24.05 -2.87 -21.44
CA ASP A 767 25.19 -3.79 -21.32
C ASP A 767 26.27 -3.53 -22.38
N LEU A 768 25.85 -3.31 -23.64
CA LEU A 768 26.77 -3.03 -24.74
C LEU A 768 27.39 -1.63 -24.62
N ILE A 769 26.60 -0.64 -24.22
CA ILE A 769 27.09 0.74 -24.07
C ILE A 769 28.08 0.83 -22.90
N ASP A 770 27.80 0.15 -21.78
CA ASP A 770 28.74 0.01 -20.65
C ASP A 770 30.02 -0.71 -21.08
N GLN A 771 29.93 -1.81 -21.86
CA GLN A 771 31.09 -2.53 -22.39
C GLN A 771 31.94 -1.66 -23.31
N ALA A 772 31.32 -0.95 -24.26
CA ALA A 772 32.00 -0.03 -25.16
C ALA A 772 32.64 1.13 -24.39
N LYS A 773 31.97 1.68 -23.38
CA LYS A 773 32.53 2.72 -22.51
C LYS A 773 33.74 2.22 -21.73
N ALA A 774 33.69 1.03 -21.13
CA ALA A 774 34.82 0.45 -20.40
C ALA A 774 36.03 0.18 -21.32
N ALA A 775 35.78 -0.31 -22.54
CA ALA A 775 36.83 -0.54 -23.54
C ALA A 775 37.46 0.77 -24.08
N LEU A 776 36.71 1.87 -24.08
CA LEU A 776 37.21 3.19 -24.45
C LEU A 776 37.91 3.91 -23.29
N GLU A 777 37.40 3.83 -22.06
CA GLU A 777 38.07 4.43 -20.89
C GLU A 777 39.43 3.80 -20.60
N SER A 778 39.64 2.52 -20.91
CA SER A 778 40.96 1.87 -20.75
C SER A 778 42.02 2.32 -21.75
N LYS A 779 41.62 2.99 -22.84
CA LYS A 779 42.52 3.50 -23.90
C LYS A 779 42.52 5.02 -24.06
N CYS A 780 41.42 5.68 -23.72
CA CYS A 780 41.14 7.10 -23.94
C CYS A 780 40.25 7.66 -22.81
N ALA A 781 40.72 7.51 -21.57
CA ALA A 781 40.01 7.88 -20.35
C ALA A 781 39.48 9.33 -20.34
N GLY A 782 38.18 9.50 -20.06
CA GLY A 782 37.55 10.81 -19.87
C GLY A 782 37.32 11.64 -21.15
N VAL A 783 37.53 11.08 -22.34
CA VAL A 783 37.41 11.81 -23.62
C VAL A 783 36.06 11.57 -24.32
N VAL A 784 35.61 10.32 -24.42
CA VAL A 784 34.42 9.92 -25.20
C VAL A 784 33.15 9.93 -24.35
N SER A 785 32.09 10.62 -24.80
CA SER A 785 30.79 10.62 -24.11
C SER A 785 30.01 9.33 -24.33
N CYS A 786 29.14 8.98 -23.38
CA CYS A 786 28.21 7.87 -23.60
C CYS A 786 27.13 8.22 -24.64
N ALA A 787 26.78 9.51 -24.76
CA ALA A 787 25.89 10.02 -25.81
C ALA A 787 26.39 9.71 -27.23
N ASP A 788 27.70 9.91 -27.49
CA ASP A 788 28.28 9.51 -28.78
C ASP A 788 28.33 7.99 -28.94
N ILE A 789 28.58 7.22 -27.86
CA ILE A 789 28.60 5.75 -27.93
C ILE A 789 27.22 5.20 -28.33
N ILE A 790 26.11 5.73 -27.80
CA ILE A 790 24.75 5.33 -28.23
C ILE A 790 24.59 5.53 -29.74
N VAL A 791 24.88 6.73 -30.26
CA VAL A 791 24.63 7.09 -31.66
C VAL A 791 25.55 6.30 -32.62
N VAL A 792 26.83 6.13 -32.27
CA VAL A 792 27.79 5.34 -33.06
C VAL A 792 27.44 3.85 -33.03
N ALA A 793 27.14 3.28 -31.86
CA ALA A 793 26.77 1.87 -31.75
C ALA A 793 25.46 1.55 -32.48
N THR A 794 24.49 2.46 -32.43
CA THR A 794 23.22 2.30 -33.14
C THR A 794 23.39 2.40 -34.65
N ARG A 795 24.24 3.31 -35.14
CA ARG A 795 24.65 3.32 -36.57
C ARG A 795 25.22 1.96 -36.97
N ASP A 796 26.22 1.47 -36.26
CA ASP A 796 26.91 0.24 -36.66
C ASP A 796 25.97 -0.99 -36.59
N ALA A 797 25.03 -1.01 -35.65
CA ALA A 797 23.99 -2.03 -35.59
C ALA A 797 23.00 -1.95 -36.77
N VAL A 798 22.58 -0.74 -37.18
CA VAL A 798 21.74 -0.53 -38.37
C VAL A 798 22.47 -0.93 -39.65
N VAL A 799 23.75 -0.59 -39.79
CA VAL A 799 24.58 -0.98 -40.95
C VAL A 799 24.73 -2.50 -41.04
N LEU A 800 24.96 -3.19 -39.91
CA LEU A 800 25.00 -4.65 -39.85
C LEU A 800 23.63 -5.30 -40.12
N GLY A 801 22.54 -4.67 -39.67
CA GLY A 801 21.17 -5.12 -39.89
C GLY A 801 20.65 -4.93 -41.32
N GLY A 802 21.02 -3.84 -42.00
CA GLY A 802 20.59 -3.52 -43.37
C GLY A 802 21.59 -3.90 -44.46
N GLY A 803 22.81 -4.30 -44.11
CA GLY A 803 23.85 -4.71 -45.05
C GLY A 803 24.60 -3.55 -45.72
N THR A 804 25.42 -3.89 -46.72
CA THR A 804 26.42 -2.99 -47.34
C THR A 804 25.84 -1.75 -48.04
N GLN A 805 24.53 -1.67 -48.24
CA GLN A 805 23.85 -0.49 -48.80
C GLN A 805 23.68 0.65 -47.78
N TYR A 806 23.85 0.36 -46.48
CA TYR A 806 23.77 1.36 -45.42
C TYR A 806 25.14 2.00 -45.17
N THR A 807 25.33 3.22 -45.66
CA THR A 807 26.50 4.05 -45.34
C THR A 807 26.05 5.47 -44.99
N TYR A 808 26.05 5.81 -43.70
CA TYR A 808 25.79 7.18 -43.23
C TYR A 808 26.77 7.56 -42.10
N ALA A 809 27.34 8.75 -42.21
CA ALA A 809 28.24 9.29 -41.19
C ALA A 809 27.42 9.93 -40.07
N VAL A 810 27.76 9.61 -38.81
CA VAL A 810 27.20 10.30 -37.64
C VAL A 810 28.22 11.34 -37.17
N GLN A 811 27.75 12.56 -36.91
CA GLN A 811 28.57 13.56 -36.24
C GLN A 811 28.74 13.19 -34.77
N THR A 812 29.91 13.41 -34.21
CA THR A 812 30.28 13.15 -32.80
C THR A 812 30.83 14.41 -32.13
N GLY A 813 31.03 14.36 -30.81
CA GLY A 813 31.38 15.51 -29.96
C GLY A 813 30.33 15.88 -28.91
N ARG A 814 29.33 15.01 -28.66
CA ARG A 814 28.29 15.24 -27.64
C ARG A 814 28.88 15.21 -26.23
N ARG A 815 28.22 15.89 -25.31
CA ARG A 815 28.41 15.73 -23.86
C ARG A 815 27.31 14.87 -23.27
N ASP A 816 27.65 14.23 -22.16
CA ASP A 816 26.70 13.53 -21.31
C ASP A 816 25.85 14.52 -20.50
N GLY A 817 24.56 14.21 -20.36
CA GLY A 817 23.64 14.90 -19.46
C GLY A 817 23.92 14.65 -17.98
N ASN A 818 23.31 15.45 -17.11
CA ASN A 818 23.36 15.30 -15.65
C ASN A 818 21.97 15.21 -14.99
N ILE A 819 20.89 15.36 -15.77
CA ILE A 819 19.49 15.23 -15.34
C ILE A 819 18.91 14.00 -16.03
N SER A 820 18.14 13.20 -15.31
CA SER A 820 17.38 12.08 -15.85
C SER A 820 16.17 11.84 -14.95
N LEU A 821 14.96 12.07 -15.48
CA LEU A 821 13.71 12.04 -14.71
C LEU A 821 12.65 11.15 -15.37
N ALA A 822 12.10 10.19 -14.63
CA ALA A 822 11.08 9.27 -15.11
C ALA A 822 9.78 9.97 -15.55
N SER A 823 9.49 11.13 -14.97
CA SER A 823 8.39 12.01 -15.35
C SER A 823 8.55 12.61 -16.74
N ASP A 824 9.76 13.00 -17.14
CA ASP A 824 10.04 13.53 -18.48
C ASP A 824 9.92 12.42 -19.53
N ALA A 825 10.43 11.21 -19.26
CA ALA A 825 10.23 10.07 -20.14
C ALA A 825 8.74 9.72 -20.32
N THR A 826 7.96 9.78 -19.25
CA THR A 826 6.51 9.54 -19.28
C THR A 826 5.73 10.65 -20.00
N ARG A 827 6.26 11.89 -20.04
CA ARG A 827 5.64 13.04 -20.71
C ARG A 827 5.99 13.14 -22.20
N ASN A 828 7.24 12.84 -22.56
CA ASN A 828 7.81 13.24 -23.86
C ASN A 828 7.87 12.10 -24.89
N LEU A 829 7.69 10.84 -24.48
CA LEU A 829 7.68 9.69 -25.40
C LEU A 829 6.27 9.43 -25.98
N PRO A 830 6.15 9.14 -27.29
CA PRO A 830 4.87 8.78 -27.90
C PRO A 830 4.21 7.54 -27.28
N GLY A 831 2.88 7.57 -27.16
CA GLY A 831 2.08 6.46 -26.66
C GLY A 831 1.69 5.44 -27.75
N ASP A 832 1.41 4.21 -27.31
CA ASP A 832 0.93 3.07 -28.11
C ASP A 832 -0.31 3.34 -28.97
N SER A 833 -1.15 4.25 -28.49
CA SER A 833 -2.49 4.57 -28.97
C SER A 833 -2.54 5.79 -29.91
N PHE A 834 -1.39 6.40 -30.20
CA PHE A 834 -1.27 7.62 -31.02
C PHE A 834 -1.85 7.48 -32.43
N SER A 835 -2.48 8.54 -32.93
CA SER A 835 -2.77 8.73 -34.35
C SER A 835 -1.50 9.10 -35.13
N ALA A 836 -1.54 8.95 -36.46
CA ALA A 836 -0.50 9.48 -37.34
C ALA A 836 -0.30 10.99 -37.13
N SER A 837 -1.37 11.77 -36.99
CA SER A 837 -1.32 13.21 -36.72
C SER A 837 -0.68 13.56 -35.37
N GLN A 838 -0.89 12.77 -34.31
CA GLN A 838 -0.23 12.95 -33.01
C GLN A 838 1.26 12.60 -33.08
N ALA A 839 1.64 11.55 -33.82
CA ALA A 839 3.03 11.22 -34.07
C ALA A 839 3.74 12.35 -34.84
N ILE A 840 3.17 12.83 -35.95
CA ILE A 840 3.72 13.95 -36.73
C ILE A 840 3.87 15.22 -35.87
N ALA A 841 2.92 15.50 -34.96
CA ALA A 841 3.01 16.63 -34.05
C ALA A 841 4.16 16.49 -33.03
N ALA A 842 4.31 15.31 -32.42
CA ALA A 842 5.39 15.04 -31.46
C ALA A 842 6.79 15.11 -32.11
N PHE A 843 6.94 14.57 -33.32
CA PHE A 843 8.19 14.63 -34.07
C PHE A 843 8.50 16.06 -34.53
N ARG A 844 7.48 16.83 -34.97
CA ARG A 844 7.62 18.25 -35.30
C ARG A 844 8.05 19.10 -34.10
N ALA A 845 7.59 18.78 -32.89
CA ALA A 845 8.04 19.45 -31.66
C ALA A 845 9.52 19.23 -31.34
N LYS A 846 10.15 18.18 -31.90
CA LYS A 846 11.61 17.93 -31.86
C LYS A 846 12.34 18.38 -33.14
N GLY A 847 11.69 19.14 -34.02
CA GLY A 847 12.28 19.71 -35.25
C GLY A 847 12.31 18.76 -36.46
N LEU A 848 11.63 17.61 -36.39
CA LEU A 848 11.61 16.61 -37.46
C LEU A 848 10.41 16.79 -38.41
N SER A 849 10.55 16.36 -39.67
CA SER A 849 9.48 16.45 -40.67
C SER A 849 8.47 15.28 -40.59
N ALA A 850 7.36 15.39 -41.33
CA ALA A 850 6.45 14.25 -41.53
C ALA A 850 7.14 13.08 -42.23
N SER A 851 8.09 13.35 -43.14
CA SER A 851 8.91 12.33 -43.80
C SER A 851 9.84 11.63 -42.81
N ASP A 852 10.47 12.37 -41.89
CA ASP A 852 11.27 11.80 -40.80
C ASP A 852 10.43 10.95 -39.85
N THR A 853 9.18 11.35 -39.60
CA THR A 853 8.22 10.58 -38.80
C THR A 853 7.97 9.20 -39.42
N VAL A 854 7.72 9.16 -40.74
CA VAL A 854 7.55 7.90 -41.48
C VAL A 854 8.83 7.07 -41.47
N LEU A 855 9.98 7.69 -41.71
CA LEU A 855 11.28 7.02 -41.77
C LEU A 855 11.66 6.40 -40.42
N LEU A 856 11.52 7.12 -39.32
CA LEU A 856 11.93 6.68 -37.98
C LEU A 856 10.95 5.68 -37.36
N LEU A 857 9.64 5.77 -37.65
CA LEU A 857 8.69 4.68 -37.37
C LEU A 857 9.05 3.40 -38.17
N GLY A 858 9.74 3.54 -39.31
CA GLY A 858 10.40 2.44 -40.01
C GLY A 858 11.43 1.66 -39.17
N GLY A 859 11.90 2.19 -38.04
CA GLY A 859 12.70 1.45 -37.07
C GLY A 859 12.00 0.22 -36.49
N HIS A 860 10.66 0.14 -36.59
CA HIS A 860 9.88 -1.04 -36.26
C HIS A 860 10.15 -2.24 -37.19
N THR A 861 10.81 -2.07 -38.34
CA THR A 861 11.09 -3.16 -39.31
C THR A 861 11.92 -4.33 -38.75
N VAL A 862 12.62 -4.14 -37.62
CA VAL A 862 13.34 -5.21 -36.89
C VAL A 862 12.81 -5.46 -35.48
N GLY A 863 11.67 -4.86 -35.12
CA GLY A 863 11.13 -4.86 -33.77
C GLY A 863 10.17 -6.01 -33.44
N LEU A 864 9.85 -6.13 -32.15
CA LEU A 864 8.75 -6.94 -31.63
C LEU A 864 7.92 -6.13 -30.64
N THR A 865 6.68 -6.56 -30.40
CA THR A 865 5.78 -6.00 -29.38
C THR A 865 5.07 -7.12 -28.63
N HIS A 866 4.58 -6.83 -27.43
CA HIS A 866 3.76 -7.75 -26.65
C HIS A 866 2.30 -7.73 -27.11
N CYS A 867 1.60 -8.86 -26.94
CA CYS A 867 0.21 -9.02 -27.31
C CYS A 867 -0.71 -8.04 -26.58
N SER A 868 -0.43 -7.73 -25.31
CA SER A 868 -1.15 -6.74 -24.49
C SER A 868 -1.40 -5.40 -25.20
N PHE A 869 -0.41 -4.87 -25.93
CA PHE A 869 -0.54 -3.62 -26.70
C PHE A 869 -1.48 -3.71 -27.91
N ILE A 870 -1.81 -4.91 -28.39
CA ILE A 870 -2.64 -5.12 -29.58
C ILE A 870 -3.94 -5.89 -29.32
N LEU A 871 -4.18 -6.44 -28.12
CA LEU A 871 -5.43 -7.15 -27.78
C LEU A 871 -6.68 -6.30 -28.06
N ASN A 872 -6.70 -5.03 -27.64
CA ASN A 872 -7.81 -4.12 -27.95
C ASN A 872 -8.02 -3.91 -29.45
N ARG A 873 -6.95 -3.95 -30.25
CA ARG A 873 -7.02 -3.80 -31.72
C ARG A 873 -7.54 -5.06 -32.41
N LEU A 874 -7.24 -6.24 -31.86
CA LEU A 874 -7.68 -7.53 -32.39
C LEU A 874 -9.11 -7.91 -31.95
N TYR A 875 -9.53 -7.54 -30.73
CA TYR A 875 -10.78 -8.06 -30.13
C TYR A 875 -11.84 -7.01 -29.83
N ASN A 876 -11.48 -5.74 -29.61
CA ASN A 876 -12.43 -4.72 -29.15
C ASN A 876 -12.12 -3.31 -29.68
N TYR A 877 -11.91 -3.18 -31.00
CA TYR A 877 -11.44 -1.93 -31.59
C TYR A 877 -12.47 -0.82 -31.37
N ASN A 878 -12.04 0.26 -30.72
CA ASN A 878 -12.89 1.37 -30.27
C ASN A 878 -14.17 0.93 -29.52
N GLY A 879 -14.14 -0.18 -28.77
CA GLY A 879 -15.29 -0.68 -28.00
C GLY A 879 -16.34 -1.47 -28.81
N SER A 880 -16.05 -1.81 -30.06
CA SER A 880 -17.01 -2.45 -30.99
C SER A 880 -17.18 -3.97 -30.85
N GLY A 881 -16.42 -4.64 -29.98
CA GLY A 881 -16.34 -6.10 -29.91
C GLY A 881 -15.79 -6.79 -31.16
N LYS A 882 -15.12 -6.03 -32.04
CA LYS A 882 -14.62 -6.48 -33.35
C LYS A 882 -13.15 -6.08 -33.55
N PRO A 883 -12.39 -6.76 -34.45
CA PRO A 883 -11.07 -6.31 -34.86
C PRO A 883 -11.11 -4.97 -35.61
N ASP A 884 -9.96 -4.29 -35.67
CA ASP A 884 -9.76 -3.09 -36.47
C ASP A 884 -10.01 -3.37 -37.98
N PRO A 885 -11.01 -2.71 -38.61
CA PRO A 885 -11.36 -2.93 -40.02
C PRO A 885 -10.29 -2.41 -41.00
N ALA A 886 -9.29 -1.66 -40.53
CA ALA A 886 -8.16 -1.24 -41.35
C ALA A 886 -7.11 -2.36 -41.59
N MET A 887 -7.23 -3.51 -40.91
CA MET A 887 -6.28 -4.64 -41.02
C MET A 887 -6.72 -5.70 -42.04
N ASP A 888 -5.75 -6.41 -42.62
CA ASP A 888 -5.97 -7.60 -43.46
C ASP A 888 -6.61 -8.74 -42.63
N PRO A 889 -7.80 -9.27 -42.98
CA PRO A 889 -8.49 -10.31 -42.20
C PRO A 889 -7.67 -11.58 -41.97
N ALA A 890 -6.87 -12.00 -42.96
CA ALA A 890 -5.99 -13.17 -42.81
C ALA A 890 -4.86 -12.91 -41.81
N PHE A 891 -4.32 -11.69 -41.80
CA PHE A 891 -3.32 -11.24 -40.84
C PHE A 891 -3.89 -11.12 -39.43
N VAL A 892 -5.13 -10.62 -39.27
CA VAL A 892 -5.84 -10.62 -37.98
C VAL A 892 -6.01 -12.04 -37.44
N ALA A 893 -6.36 -13.02 -38.27
CA ALA A 893 -6.48 -14.42 -37.83
C ALA A 893 -5.13 -14.99 -37.34
N MET A 894 -4.03 -14.69 -38.04
CA MET A 894 -2.67 -15.08 -37.65
C MET A 894 -2.21 -14.40 -36.35
N LEU A 895 -2.51 -13.11 -36.15
CA LEU A 895 -2.21 -12.43 -34.89
C LEU A 895 -3.04 -12.99 -33.73
N LYS A 896 -4.31 -13.35 -33.94
CA LYS A 896 -5.17 -13.94 -32.90
C LYS A 896 -4.72 -15.32 -32.43
N SER A 897 -4.10 -16.14 -33.28
CA SER A 897 -3.56 -17.43 -32.84
C SER A 897 -2.27 -17.30 -32.01
N ARG A 898 -1.53 -16.18 -32.15
CA ARG A 898 -0.36 -15.84 -31.32
C ARG A 898 -0.74 -15.07 -30.05
N CYS A 899 -1.79 -14.24 -30.13
CA CYS A 899 -2.29 -13.37 -29.06
C CYS A 899 -3.73 -13.72 -28.65
N PRO A 900 -4.00 -14.92 -28.08
CA PRO A 900 -5.35 -15.27 -27.65
C PRO A 900 -5.78 -14.44 -26.44
N GLN A 901 -7.04 -13.97 -26.45
CA GLN A 901 -7.62 -13.10 -25.42
C GLN A 901 -7.63 -13.69 -23.99
N THR A 902 -7.52 -15.00 -23.86
CA THR A 902 -7.52 -15.74 -22.58
C THR A 902 -6.12 -16.20 -22.14
N SER A 903 -5.05 -15.71 -22.76
CA SER A 903 -3.68 -16.06 -22.36
C SER A 903 -3.35 -15.56 -20.95
N THR A 904 -2.79 -16.42 -20.11
CA THR A 904 -2.13 -16.03 -18.85
C THR A 904 -0.70 -15.52 -19.05
N VAL A 905 -0.17 -15.61 -20.27
CA VAL A 905 1.20 -15.21 -20.65
C VAL A 905 1.15 -14.17 -21.78
N ASP A 906 1.84 -13.04 -21.61
CA ASP A 906 1.87 -11.95 -22.58
C ASP A 906 2.89 -12.20 -23.71
N ASN A 907 2.51 -13.10 -24.63
CA ASN A 907 3.27 -13.48 -25.82
C ASN A 907 3.73 -12.26 -26.64
N THR A 908 4.75 -12.46 -27.49
CA THR A 908 5.27 -11.41 -28.38
C THR A 908 5.04 -11.71 -29.86
N VAL A 909 4.79 -10.67 -30.65
CA VAL A 909 4.73 -10.71 -32.12
C VAL A 909 5.75 -9.77 -32.75
N LEU A 910 6.21 -10.10 -33.96
CA LEU A 910 7.15 -9.29 -34.73
C LEU A 910 6.41 -8.11 -35.36
N LEU A 911 7.07 -6.96 -35.50
CA LEU A 911 6.45 -5.74 -36.05
C LEU A 911 6.50 -5.68 -37.59
N ASP A 912 7.52 -6.28 -38.20
CA ASP A 912 7.47 -6.73 -39.59
C ASP A 912 7.37 -8.26 -39.65
N HIS A 913 6.70 -8.76 -40.70
CA HIS A 913 6.54 -10.18 -40.99
C HIS A 913 7.22 -10.59 -42.31
N GLY A 914 7.80 -9.66 -43.09
CA GLY A 914 8.59 -9.97 -44.28
C GLY A 914 10.06 -10.26 -43.96
N THR A 915 10.77 -9.31 -43.34
CA THR A 915 12.21 -9.41 -43.04
C THR A 915 12.54 -8.97 -41.59
N PRO A 916 11.95 -9.60 -40.56
CA PRO A 916 11.99 -9.17 -39.14
C PRO A 916 13.35 -9.03 -38.45
N THR A 917 14.47 -9.33 -39.14
CA THR A 917 15.83 -9.11 -38.61
C THR A 917 16.74 -8.36 -39.59
N THR A 918 16.15 -7.70 -40.59
CA THR A 918 16.83 -6.89 -41.61
C THR A 918 16.29 -5.47 -41.57
N VAL A 919 17.16 -4.46 -41.64
CA VAL A 919 16.71 -3.07 -41.80
C VAL A 919 16.53 -2.80 -43.29
N ASP A 920 15.31 -2.95 -43.79
CA ASP A 920 14.94 -2.70 -45.19
C ASP A 920 13.50 -2.14 -45.33
N ASN A 921 12.99 -2.02 -46.57
CA ASN A 921 11.69 -1.41 -46.84
C ASN A 921 10.47 -2.37 -46.79
N SER A 922 10.66 -3.62 -46.37
CA SER A 922 9.60 -4.62 -46.15
C SER A 922 8.46 -4.10 -45.29
N TYR A 923 8.78 -3.45 -44.16
CA TYR A 923 7.80 -2.83 -43.27
C TYR A 923 6.76 -1.98 -44.04
N TYR A 924 7.18 -1.05 -44.90
CA TYR A 924 6.26 -0.21 -45.68
C TYR A 924 5.40 -1.01 -46.68
N LYS A 925 5.93 -2.11 -47.22
CA LYS A 925 5.16 -3.03 -48.08
C LYS A 925 4.09 -3.76 -47.26
N GLN A 926 4.37 -4.17 -46.02
CA GLN A 926 3.35 -4.69 -45.11
C GLN A 926 2.29 -3.63 -44.76
N LEU A 927 2.67 -2.37 -44.53
CA LEU A 927 1.71 -1.30 -44.24
C LEU A 927 0.72 -1.10 -45.41
N LEU A 928 1.20 -1.10 -46.65
CA LEU A 928 0.33 -1.05 -47.84
C LEU A 928 -0.54 -2.30 -47.98
N ALA A 929 -0.05 -3.47 -47.56
CA ALA A 929 -0.81 -4.72 -47.51
C ALA A 929 -1.83 -4.80 -46.35
N ARG A 930 -2.00 -3.73 -45.55
CA ARG A 930 -2.83 -3.68 -44.33
C ARG A 930 -2.36 -4.60 -43.20
N ARG A 931 -1.05 -4.77 -43.06
CA ARG A 931 -0.38 -5.67 -42.10
C ARG A 931 0.51 -4.94 -41.08
N GLY A 932 0.33 -3.63 -40.88
CA GLY A 932 0.96 -2.91 -39.77
C GLY A 932 0.39 -3.39 -38.44
N VAL A 933 1.26 -3.84 -37.51
CA VAL A 933 0.84 -4.44 -36.23
C VAL A 933 0.34 -3.38 -35.24
N LEU A 934 1.07 -2.27 -35.06
CA LEU A 934 0.63 -1.17 -34.20
C LEU A 934 -0.36 -0.25 -34.93
N LYS A 935 -1.23 0.42 -34.16
CA LYS A 935 -2.26 1.32 -34.71
C LYS A 935 -1.63 2.52 -35.42
N VAL A 936 -0.61 3.14 -34.81
CA VAL A 936 0.12 4.28 -35.40
C VAL A 936 0.80 3.90 -36.73
N ASP A 937 1.45 2.73 -36.78
CA ASP A 937 2.13 2.19 -37.96
C ASP A 937 1.17 1.99 -39.14
N GLN A 938 0.00 1.40 -38.91
CA GLN A 938 -0.98 1.22 -39.98
C GLN A 938 -1.57 2.56 -40.46
N ASN A 939 -1.73 3.53 -39.54
CA ASN A 939 -2.34 4.82 -39.85
C ASN A 939 -1.48 5.69 -40.81
N ILE A 940 -0.14 5.65 -40.72
CA ILE A 940 0.74 6.45 -41.61
C ILE A 940 0.68 6.02 -43.08
N ALA A 941 0.15 4.83 -43.40
CA ALA A 941 -0.11 4.41 -44.78
C ALA A 941 -1.42 4.99 -45.36
N SER A 942 -2.35 5.42 -44.49
CA SER A 942 -3.63 6.02 -44.86
C SER A 942 -3.68 7.54 -44.71
N ASP A 943 -2.93 8.10 -43.77
CA ASP A 943 -2.91 9.53 -43.45
C ASP A 943 -2.45 10.40 -44.62
N ALA A 944 -3.14 11.54 -44.82
CA ALA A 944 -2.97 12.39 -46.00
C ALA A 944 -1.61 13.10 -46.09
N ALA A 945 -0.89 13.25 -44.97
CA ALA A 945 0.43 13.90 -44.94
C ALA A 945 1.59 12.90 -45.07
N THR A 946 1.32 11.59 -44.99
CA THR A 946 2.36 10.55 -44.89
C THR A 946 2.21 9.39 -45.88
N ASN A 947 1.01 9.16 -46.44
CA ASN A 947 0.75 8.05 -47.36
C ASN A 947 1.62 8.08 -48.63
N ALA A 948 1.97 9.26 -49.16
CA ALA A 948 2.84 9.42 -50.32
C ALA A 948 4.28 8.95 -50.03
N THR A 949 4.81 9.28 -48.85
CA THR A 949 6.12 8.82 -48.39
C THR A 949 6.13 7.30 -48.19
N VAL A 950 5.10 6.73 -47.55
CA VAL A 950 4.98 5.26 -47.38
C VAL A 950 4.95 4.55 -48.73
N ARG A 951 4.19 5.07 -49.72
CA ARG A 951 4.14 4.51 -51.07
C ARG A 951 5.49 4.59 -51.79
N ALA A 952 6.19 5.73 -51.72
CA ALA A 952 7.51 5.90 -52.32
C ALA A 952 8.57 4.95 -51.72
N LEU A 953 8.54 4.74 -50.40
CA LEU A 953 9.46 3.84 -49.70
C LEU A 953 9.15 2.37 -49.99
N ALA A 954 7.87 1.96 -49.99
CA ALA A 954 7.46 0.61 -50.34
C ALA A 954 7.78 0.25 -51.81
N GLY A 955 7.66 1.23 -52.72
CA GLY A 955 7.84 1.09 -54.17
C GLY A 955 9.26 0.77 -54.65
N GLY A 956 10.22 0.48 -53.76
CA GLY A 956 11.53 -0.05 -54.15
C GLY A 956 12.57 0.99 -54.59
N SER A 957 12.38 2.28 -54.24
CA SER A 957 13.43 3.28 -54.44
C SER A 957 14.72 2.88 -53.71
N SER A 958 15.85 2.90 -54.41
CA SER A 958 17.21 2.66 -53.87
C SER A 958 17.67 3.68 -52.82
N SER A 959 16.81 4.65 -52.49
CA SER A 959 17.08 5.72 -51.52
C SER A 959 16.80 5.35 -50.06
N PHE A 960 16.08 4.27 -49.73
CA PHE A 960 15.69 4.00 -48.33
C PHE A 960 16.89 3.95 -47.34
N PRO A 961 18.02 3.28 -47.63
CA PRO A 961 19.18 3.29 -46.72
C PRO A 961 19.73 4.69 -46.44
N ALA A 962 19.79 5.55 -47.47
CA ALA A 962 20.27 6.93 -47.37
C ALA A 962 19.25 7.84 -46.65
N LEU A 963 17.95 7.68 -46.92
CA LEU A 963 16.88 8.45 -46.28
C LEU A 963 16.74 8.08 -44.80
N PHE A 964 16.74 6.79 -44.47
CA PHE A 964 16.69 6.30 -43.08
C PHE A 964 17.94 6.71 -42.31
N GLY A 965 19.14 6.52 -42.88
CA GLY A 965 20.39 7.00 -42.31
C GLY A 965 20.38 8.52 -42.06
N GLY A 966 19.89 9.31 -43.01
CA GLY A 966 19.72 10.75 -42.86
C GLY A 966 18.73 11.14 -41.74
N ALA A 967 17.63 10.40 -41.58
CA ALA A 967 16.67 10.60 -40.50
C ALA A 967 17.27 10.22 -39.13
N MET A 968 18.04 9.13 -39.06
CA MET A 968 18.79 8.72 -37.86
C MET A 968 19.86 9.75 -37.45
N VAL A 969 20.52 10.41 -38.42
CA VAL A 969 21.45 11.52 -38.17
C VAL A 969 20.71 12.75 -37.65
N ARG A 970 19.57 13.13 -38.25
CA ARG A 970 18.73 14.23 -37.74
C ARG A 970 18.21 13.96 -36.33
N MET A 971 17.74 12.74 -36.06
CA MET A 971 17.34 12.31 -34.72
C MET A 971 18.51 12.41 -33.73
N GLY A 972 19.71 11.95 -34.11
CA GLY A 972 20.93 12.08 -33.31
C GLY A 972 21.41 13.52 -33.07
N GLY A 973 20.78 14.53 -33.68
CA GLY A 973 21.05 15.95 -33.46
C GLY A 973 20.05 16.65 -32.53
N ILE A 974 19.02 15.95 -32.03
CA ILE A 974 17.98 16.54 -31.16
C ILE A 974 18.58 17.00 -29.83
N GLN A 975 18.52 18.31 -29.58
CA GLN A 975 18.78 18.94 -28.27
C GLN A 975 20.12 18.51 -27.63
N VAL A 976 21.14 18.29 -28.46
CA VAL A 976 22.48 17.81 -28.06
C VAL A 976 23.23 18.83 -27.20
N LEU A 977 23.88 18.34 -26.14
CA LEU A 977 24.80 19.13 -25.31
C LEU A 977 26.21 19.11 -25.94
N THR A 978 26.87 20.25 -26.04
CA THR A 978 28.28 20.35 -26.51
C THR A 978 29.13 21.28 -25.65
N GLY A 979 30.45 21.28 -25.88
CA GLY A 979 31.38 22.21 -25.21
C GLY A 979 31.41 22.05 -23.68
N THR A 980 30.78 22.99 -22.97
CA THR A 980 30.65 23.05 -21.50
C THR A 980 29.23 22.76 -21.00
N GLN A 981 28.25 22.50 -21.89
CA GLN A 981 26.84 22.30 -21.55
C GLN A 981 26.54 20.96 -20.84
N GLY A 982 27.53 20.08 -20.74
CA GLY A 982 27.44 18.76 -20.11
C GLY A 982 28.82 18.19 -19.83
N GLN A 983 28.86 16.95 -19.35
CA GLN A 983 30.06 16.29 -18.84
C GLN A 983 30.64 15.22 -19.80
N ILE A 984 31.74 14.59 -19.40
CA ILE A 984 32.08 13.22 -19.82
C ILE A 984 32.08 12.37 -18.55
N ARG A 985 31.18 11.40 -18.47
CA ARG A 985 31.14 10.42 -17.37
C ARG A 985 32.29 9.40 -17.55
N LYS A 986 32.77 8.81 -16.46
CA LYS A 986 33.64 7.61 -16.53
C LYS A 986 32.82 6.32 -16.68
N SER A 987 31.70 6.21 -15.98
CA SER A 987 30.70 5.16 -16.14
C SER A 987 29.39 5.81 -16.55
N CYS A 988 28.72 5.27 -17.59
CA CYS A 988 27.50 5.86 -18.12
C CYS A 988 26.34 5.91 -17.10
N ARG A 989 26.42 5.06 -16.06
CA ARG A 989 25.41 4.90 -15.00
C ARG A 989 25.37 6.03 -13.99
N VAL A 990 26.43 6.83 -13.86
CA VAL A 990 26.56 7.82 -12.78
C VAL A 990 27.03 9.19 -13.29
N VAL A 991 26.41 10.23 -12.75
CA VAL A 991 26.87 11.62 -12.90
C VAL A 991 28.21 11.79 -12.15
N LYS A 992 29.15 12.51 -12.76
CA LYS A 992 30.39 12.90 -12.09
C LYS A 992 30.07 13.95 -11.02
N LYS A 993 30.33 13.60 -9.76
CA LYS A 993 30.39 14.56 -8.64
C LYS A 993 31.70 15.33 -8.65
#